data_AF-A0A1B0GHL0-F1
#
_entry.id   AF-A0A1B0GHL0-F1
#
_cell.length_a   1.000
_cell.length_b   1.000
_cell.length_c   1.000
_cell.angle_alpha   90.00
_cell.angle_beta   90.00
_cell.angle_gamma   90.00
#
_symmetry.space_group_name_H-M   'P 1'
#
loop_
_entity.id
_entity.type
_entity.pdbx_description
1 polymer ?
#
loop_
_entity_poly.entity_id
_entity_poly.type
_entity_poly.pdbx_seq_one_letter_code
_entity_poly.pdbx_strand_id
1 'polypeptide(L)'
;MASLDNTFMRSASPQFSDDGDDSGMATLPIGDVSSYPQSTTHTYNPQRANYLPEKEKDYLKGRNTCAFWILVILLIILTIGNLALTLTIVGILRLGRGMQFMELVPEADTLARNMDARGSSGAMVVESTEMDVLTEEAIKSTGSHEGDDEAKPAAGDAPRASRLYLVGLHVKIAFLTICWVYFVWMLLVNGEKEVQFVGLTVPMDGREVQISSEPFVLLLNGPFHQDAERMGGYYLFVSAGTNGSGDVWRVPVVRDLEKSPPHTLRQSFIPPEGGVIRLWTNMSSGIFIRMGVDLAVFDEVHGVVYATLILIILYALIIWDVVHRTFAAILMSTLAIGVLAMLGDRPTAQEVISWIDYETILLLFSMMIFVSVMSETGIFDYAAVRTFQLTNGRIWPLIHGLCFVTLAISAFLDNVTTILLMTPITIRLCELMKLKPAPVLMAIVVHANIGGTATPVGDPPNVIITSNHFIATNGVTFLTFTSHMATGVIFVVVQTLLQLRMLFRDVNTLRMAVPEDIEKLKRELHIAPATEQPQLRRQLKKLSTRGIVNRDEYMRTLQELESLYSIRNKPLLIKSTICLAFIIILFFVQSIPSIHSISVAWVALLGMLLLLILHNVSNMEEILAKVEWATLLFFAAMFILMECLSRLGLIRWIGVQTERLILAVPSHYQLAMAIIIILWVSALVSAFVDSIPVTTMMVRIVVAMAQNPKLTLPLQPLVWALAFGPCLGGNGTLVGASANVVCAALAQQRGHIITFRAFLRFGFPLMLGSVLVTTGYLLLAHVVFSWH
;
A
#
# COMPACT_ATOMS: atom_id res chain seq x y z
N MET A 1 30.63 36.27 -27.64
CA MET A 1 29.92 37.33 -28.40
C MET A 1 30.30 37.13 -29.86
N ALA A 2 29.32 36.83 -30.71
CA ALA A 2 29.36 36.70 -32.18
C ALA A 2 30.36 35.69 -32.82
N SER A 3 29.88 34.57 -33.36
CA SER A 3 29.44 34.49 -34.76
C SER A 3 28.64 33.20 -35.01
N LEU A 4 27.42 33.37 -35.50
CA LEU A 4 26.57 32.35 -36.08
C LEU A 4 26.77 32.45 -37.59
N ASP A 5 27.10 31.35 -38.24
CA ASP A 5 26.79 31.18 -39.67
C ASP A 5 26.28 29.75 -39.91
N ASN A 6 24.99 29.72 -40.26
CA ASN A 6 24.32 28.60 -40.87
C ASN A 6 24.76 28.49 -42.34
N THR A 7 25.07 27.29 -42.82
CA THR A 7 24.68 26.94 -44.18
C THR A 7 24.35 25.45 -44.31
N PHE A 8 23.23 25.25 -44.99
CA PHE A 8 22.45 24.03 -45.20
C PHE A 8 23.01 23.16 -46.34
N MET A 9 22.53 21.90 -46.37
CA MET A 9 22.23 21.03 -47.52
C MET A 9 23.24 19.95 -48.01
N ARG A 10 22.76 18.71 -47.82
CA ARG A 10 22.62 17.59 -48.79
C ARG A 10 23.82 16.74 -49.23
N SER A 11 23.65 15.45 -48.92
CA SER A 11 23.93 14.22 -49.70
C SER A 11 25.33 13.99 -50.26
N ALA A 12 25.96 12.90 -49.83
CA ALA A 12 26.39 11.77 -50.66
C ALA A 12 27.37 10.89 -49.88
N SER A 13 27.11 9.59 -49.88
CA SER A 13 28.09 8.54 -49.60
C SER A 13 29.29 8.59 -50.55
N PRO A 14 30.49 8.14 -50.14
CA PRO A 14 31.46 7.55 -51.05
C PRO A 14 31.78 6.08 -50.71
N GLN A 15 32.01 5.37 -51.80
CA GLN A 15 32.30 3.94 -51.98
C GLN A 15 33.78 3.56 -51.78
N PHE A 16 34.03 2.24 -51.90
CA PHE A 16 35.20 1.51 -52.41
C PHE A 16 36.26 0.97 -51.42
N SER A 17 36.36 -0.36 -51.32
CA SER A 17 37.25 -1.18 -52.19
C SER A 17 36.92 -2.67 -52.10
N ASP A 18 36.91 -3.31 -53.28
CA ASP A 18 36.83 -4.75 -53.57
C ASP A 18 38.18 -5.46 -53.35
N ASP A 19 38.11 -6.79 -53.15
CA ASP A 19 39.01 -7.87 -53.62
C ASP A 19 38.71 -9.10 -52.72
N GLY A 20 38.41 -10.33 -53.15
CA GLY A 20 38.37 -11.01 -54.44
C GLY A 20 38.40 -12.53 -54.13
N ASP A 21 37.67 -13.33 -54.92
CA ASP A 21 37.77 -14.81 -55.12
C ASP A 21 37.58 -15.77 -53.90
N ASP A 22 36.97 -16.95 -53.97
CA ASP A 22 36.73 -17.85 -55.11
C ASP A 22 35.66 -18.94 -54.79
N SER A 23 34.90 -19.28 -55.84
CA SER A 23 34.24 -20.56 -56.23
C SER A 23 33.82 -21.69 -55.25
N GLY A 24 32.63 -22.26 -55.52
CA GLY A 24 32.38 -23.70 -55.31
C GLY A 24 30.92 -24.14 -55.06
N MET A 25 30.23 -24.58 -56.13
CA MET A 25 28.80 -24.96 -56.18
C MET A 25 28.37 -26.22 -55.41
N ALA A 26 27.09 -26.18 -55.03
CA ALA A 26 26.07 -27.22 -54.84
C ALA A 26 26.29 -28.66 -55.37
N THR A 27 25.76 -29.65 -54.64
CA THR A 27 24.85 -30.72 -55.14
C THR A 27 24.33 -31.65 -54.02
N LEU A 28 23.01 -31.86 -53.99
CA LEU A 28 22.25 -33.01 -53.43
C LEU A 28 21.76 -33.87 -54.64
N PRO A 29 21.09 -35.07 -54.57
CA PRO A 29 20.41 -35.78 -53.46
C PRO A 29 20.47 -37.36 -53.49
N ILE A 30 19.57 -38.02 -52.72
CA ILE A 30 19.00 -39.42 -52.80
C ILE A 30 19.80 -40.52 -52.03
N GLY A 31 19.27 -41.44 -51.20
CA GLY A 31 17.93 -41.81 -50.69
C GLY A 31 18.00 -43.16 -49.91
N ASP A 32 17.24 -43.25 -48.80
CA ASP A 32 16.71 -44.39 -47.99
C ASP A 32 17.45 -45.72 -47.70
N VAL A 33 17.27 -46.22 -46.45
CA VAL A 33 16.63 -47.51 -46.06
C VAL A 33 16.84 -47.84 -44.54
N SER A 34 15.72 -47.90 -43.77
CA SER A 34 15.35 -48.72 -42.55
C SER A 34 16.38 -49.04 -41.43
N SER A 35 16.15 -49.12 -40.10
CA SER A 35 14.97 -49.31 -39.22
C SER A 35 15.36 -49.28 -37.71
N TYR A 36 14.65 -48.49 -36.87
CA TYR A 36 14.26 -48.60 -35.43
C TYR A 36 15.25 -49.02 -34.26
N PRO A 37 14.98 -48.74 -32.95
CA PRO A 37 15.07 -47.44 -32.25
C PRO A 37 15.69 -47.50 -30.81
N GLN A 38 16.56 -46.57 -30.36
CA GLN A 38 16.76 -46.35 -28.90
C GLN A 38 17.09 -44.89 -28.52
N SER A 39 16.18 -44.33 -27.71
CA SER A 39 16.28 -43.24 -26.72
C SER A 39 17.43 -42.23 -26.79
N THR A 40 17.09 -40.96 -27.03
CA THR A 40 17.95 -39.82 -26.70
C THR A 40 17.19 -38.73 -25.92
N THR A 41 17.77 -38.42 -24.76
CA THR A 41 17.56 -37.26 -23.90
C THR A 41 17.48 -35.94 -24.68
N HIS A 42 16.40 -35.18 -24.49
CA HIS A 42 16.32 -33.80 -24.97
C HIS A 42 17.25 -32.89 -24.15
N THR A 43 18.42 -32.60 -24.70
CA THR A 43 19.24 -31.44 -24.35
C THR A 43 18.54 -30.15 -24.82
N TYR A 44 18.23 -29.27 -23.87
CA TYR A 44 17.69 -27.94 -24.12
C TYR A 44 18.77 -27.05 -24.76
N ASN A 45 18.56 -26.65 -26.02
CA ASN A 45 19.44 -25.72 -26.74
C ASN A 45 18.91 -24.28 -26.59
N PRO A 46 19.62 -23.37 -25.87
CA PRO A 46 19.10 -22.04 -25.52
C PRO A 46 19.20 -21.00 -26.65
N GLN A 47 19.64 -21.36 -27.86
CA GLN A 47 19.94 -20.38 -28.91
C GLN A 47 18.80 -20.07 -29.90
N ARG A 48 17.62 -20.68 -29.79
CA ARG A 48 16.52 -20.47 -30.78
C ARG A 48 15.39 -19.52 -30.37
N ALA A 49 15.47 -18.87 -29.21
CA ALA A 49 14.40 -17.96 -28.73
C ALA A 49 14.69 -16.45 -28.94
N ASN A 50 15.75 -16.10 -29.68
CA ASN A 50 16.27 -14.72 -29.72
C ASN A 50 16.35 -14.10 -31.14
N TYR A 51 15.40 -14.40 -32.01
CA TYR A 51 15.23 -13.67 -33.27
C TYR A 51 13.78 -13.24 -33.45
N LEU A 52 13.37 -12.23 -32.67
CA LEU A 52 12.32 -11.29 -33.07
C LEU A 52 13.01 -9.97 -33.40
N PRO A 53 12.84 -9.40 -34.60
CA PRO A 53 13.50 -8.15 -34.98
C PRO A 53 13.09 -7.02 -34.02
N GLU A 54 14.04 -6.16 -33.62
CA GLU A 54 13.85 -5.10 -32.61
C GLU A 54 12.62 -4.21 -32.88
N LYS A 55 12.29 -3.96 -34.15
CA LYS A 55 11.08 -3.21 -34.54
C LYS A 55 9.78 -3.84 -34.04
N GLU A 56 9.71 -5.16 -33.92
CA GLU A 56 8.51 -5.89 -33.51
C GLU A 56 8.37 -5.93 -31.98
N LYS A 57 9.50 -5.92 -31.26
CA LYS A 57 9.52 -5.72 -29.80
C LYS A 57 9.08 -4.31 -29.42
N ASP A 58 9.48 -3.28 -30.18
CA ASP A 58 9.01 -1.91 -29.97
C ASP A 58 7.53 -1.73 -30.36
N TYR A 59 7.06 -2.43 -31.40
CA TYR A 59 5.64 -2.43 -31.79
C TYR A 59 4.74 -3.12 -30.74
N LEU A 60 5.21 -4.20 -30.10
CA LEU A 60 4.51 -4.90 -29.03
C LEU A 60 4.59 -4.18 -27.67
N LYS A 61 5.73 -3.53 -27.36
CA LYS A 61 5.84 -2.63 -26.19
C LYS A 61 4.88 -1.45 -26.35
N GLY A 62 4.88 -0.80 -27.52
CA GLY A 62 4.02 0.33 -27.85
C GLY A 62 2.52 0.01 -27.84
N ARG A 63 2.09 -1.20 -28.24
CA ARG A 63 0.69 -1.62 -28.12
C ARG A 63 0.22 -1.82 -26.69
N ASN A 64 1.08 -2.33 -25.81
CA ASN A 64 0.72 -2.54 -24.41
C ASN A 64 0.75 -1.24 -23.59
N THR A 65 1.65 -0.30 -23.90
CA THR A 65 1.57 1.06 -23.33
C THR A 65 0.43 1.86 -23.93
N CYS A 66 0.17 1.82 -25.24
CA CYS A 66 -0.98 2.53 -25.81
C CYS A 66 -2.31 1.96 -25.33
N ALA A 67 -2.50 0.64 -25.26
CA ALA A 67 -3.76 0.08 -24.74
C ALA A 67 -3.94 0.38 -23.25
N PHE A 68 -2.86 0.36 -22.46
CA PHE A 68 -2.87 0.74 -21.05
C PHE A 68 -3.13 2.24 -20.86
N TRP A 69 -2.46 3.11 -21.61
CA TRP A 69 -2.69 4.55 -21.59
C TRP A 69 -4.03 4.93 -22.19
N ILE A 70 -4.54 4.23 -23.19
CA ILE A 70 -5.90 4.41 -23.72
C ILE A 70 -6.90 3.97 -22.65
N LEU A 71 -6.66 2.89 -21.90
CA LEU A 71 -7.51 2.47 -20.78
C LEU A 71 -7.45 3.47 -19.61
N VAL A 72 -6.26 3.96 -19.25
CA VAL A 72 -6.05 4.95 -18.20
C VAL A 72 -6.64 6.30 -18.59
N ILE A 73 -6.46 6.72 -19.85
CA ILE A 73 -7.10 7.91 -20.42
C ILE A 73 -8.61 7.68 -20.55
N LEU A 74 -9.10 6.48 -20.87
CA LEU A 74 -10.54 6.16 -20.85
C LEU A 74 -11.09 6.20 -19.44
N LEU A 75 -10.34 5.74 -18.43
CA LEU A 75 -10.72 5.79 -17.01
C LEU A 75 -10.64 7.21 -16.46
N ILE A 76 -9.68 8.01 -16.89
CA ILE A 76 -9.55 9.43 -16.59
C ILE A 76 -10.66 10.22 -17.31
N ILE A 77 -10.95 9.92 -18.57
CA ILE A 77 -12.08 10.48 -19.33
C ILE A 77 -13.41 9.95 -18.77
N LEU A 78 -13.48 8.73 -18.21
CA LEU A 78 -14.68 8.25 -17.53
C LEU A 78 -14.83 8.87 -16.15
N THR A 79 -13.75 9.22 -15.45
CA THR A 79 -13.83 9.84 -14.12
C THR A 79 -14.02 11.34 -14.22
N ILE A 80 -13.32 12.02 -15.12
CA ILE A 80 -13.55 13.42 -15.50
C ILE A 80 -14.86 13.54 -16.27
N GLY A 81 -15.19 12.58 -17.13
CA GLY A 81 -16.47 12.50 -17.82
C GLY A 81 -17.60 12.17 -16.87
N ASN A 82 -17.43 11.30 -15.87
CA ASN A 82 -18.41 11.12 -14.81
C ASN A 82 -18.53 12.37 -13.97
N LEU A 83 -17.43 13.06 -13.64
CA LEU A 83 -17.44 14.32 -12.90
C LEU A 83 -18.14 15.42 -13.72
N ALA A 84 -17.82 15.56 -15.00
CA ALA A 84 -18.41 16.52 -15.92
C ALA A 84 -19.87 16.16 -16.23
N LEU A 85 -20.23 14.90 -16.41
CA LEU A 85 -21.60 14.45 -16.60
C LEU A 85 -22.40 14.65 -15.31
N THR A 86 -21.85 14.37 -14.13
CA THR A 86 -22.48 14.74 -12.85
C THR A 86 -22.59 16.25 -12.69
N LEU A 87 -21.60 17.05 -13.09
CA LEU A 87 -21.67 18.52 -13.03
C LEU A 87 -22.62 19.11 -14.07
N THR A 88 -22.76 18.47 -15.23
CA THR A 88 -23.66 18.90 -16.32
C THR A 88 -25.08 18.44 -16.03
N ILE A 89 -25.29 17.25 -15.46
CA ILE A 89 -26.58 16.77 -14.96
C ILE A 89 -27.00 17.61 -13.75
N VAL A 90 -26.09 17.90 -12.81
CA VAL A 90 -26.35 18.83 -11.69
C VAL A 90 -26.57 20.25 -12.21
N GLY A 91 -25.89 20.68 -13.27
CA GLY A 91 -26.09 21.99 -13.91
C GLY A 91 -27.45 22.10 -14.62
N ILE A 92 -27.85 21.06 -15.37
CA ILE A 92 -29.15 20.94 -16.04
C ILE A 92 -30.28 20.79 -15.01
N LEU A 93 -30.06 20.05 -13.92
CA LEU A 93 -31.00 19.92 -12.80
C LEU A 93 -31.09 21.21 -11.96
N ARG A 94 -30.01 21.98 -11.82
CA ARG A 94 -30.01 23.32 -11.21
C ARG A 94 -30.69 24.36 -12.11
N LEU A 95 -30.54 24.28 -13.44
CA LEU A 95 -31.29 25.10 -14.40
C LEU A 95 -32.78 24.73 -14.43
N GLY A 96 -33.11 23.43 -14.32
CA GLY A 96 -34.48 22.94 -14.20
C GLY A 96 -35.16 23.35 -12.89
N ARG A 97 -34.43 23.40 -11.77
CA ARG A 97 -34.93 23.96 -10.49
C ARG A 97 -34.91 25.49 -10.45
N GLY A 98 -34.01 26.14 -11.16
CA GLY A 98 -33.96 27.60 -11.28
C GLY A 98 -35.15 28.19 -12.03
N MET A 99 -35.72 27.46 -12.99
CA MET A 99 -36.97 27.85 -13.68
C MET A 99 -38.23 27.57 -12.86
N GLN A 100 -38.15 26.81 -11.75
CA GLN A 100 -39.28 26.60 -10.83
C GLN A 100 -39.31 27.60 -9.66
N PHE A 101 -38.32 28.48 -9.54
CA PHE A 101 -38.24 29.50 -8.48
C PHE A 101 -38.57 30.92 -8.96
N MET A 102 -39.14 31.06 -10.16
CA MET A 102 -39.54 32.35 -10.70
C MET A 102 -41.03 32.38 -11.04
N GLU A 103 -41.88 32.08 -10.05
CA GLU A 103 -43.26 32.58 -9.98
C GLU A 103 -43.84 32.26 -8.61
N LEU A 104 -44.11 33.31 -7.81
CA LEU A 104 -45.15 33.36 -6.78
C LEU A 104 -45.18 34.80 -6.22
N VAL A 105 -45.87 35.69 -6.94
CA VAL A 105 -46.54 36.87 -6.39
C VAL A 105 -48.04 36.58 -6.49
N PRO A 106 -48.82 36.67 -5.40
CA PRO A 106 -50.25 36.37 -5.46
C PRO A 106 -51.03 37.64 -5.80
N GLU A 107 -51.81 37.60 -6.88
CA GLU A 107 -52.96 38.49 -7.03
C GLU A 107 -54.13 37.70 -7.61
N ALA A 108 -55.14 37.49 -6.77
CA ALA A 108 -56.45 37.02 -7.17
C ALA A 108 -57.22 38.17 -7.83
N ASP A 109 -58.23 37.79 -8.61
CA ASP A 109 -59.26 38.63 -9.22
C ASP A 109 -58.83 39.45 -10.44
N THR A 110 -58.92 38.83 -11.62
CA THR A 110 -59.72 39.35 -12.74
C THR A 110 -59.71 38.40 -13.94
N LEU A 111 -60.88 38.24 -14.56
CA LEU A 111 -61.09 37.74 -15.93
C LEU A 111 -61.10 36.22 -16.13
N ALA A 112 -62.13 35.60 -15.55
CA ALA A 112 -63.08 34.84 -16.35
C ALA A 112 -63.54 35.70 -17.56
N ARG A 113 -62.81 35.61 -18.69
CA ARG A 113 -63.20 36.08 -20.02
C ARG A 113 -62.10 35.67 -21.00
N ASN A 114 -62.19 34.43 -21.49
CA ASN A 114 -62.00 34.04 -22.89
C ASN A 114 -61.86 32.52 -22.95
N MET A 115 -63.03 31.87 -22.93
CA MET A 115 -63.23 30.67 -23.73
C MET A 115 -62.89 30.96 -25.20
N ASP A 116 -62.59 29.88 -25.92
CA ASP A 116 -62.52 29.74 -27.38
C ASP A 116 -61.17 30.06 -28.04
N ALA A 117 -60.37 29.01 -28.31
CA ALA A 117 -60.21 28.46 -29.67
C ALA A 117 -58.95 27.57 -29.82
N ARG A 118 -59.18 26.35 -30.38
CA ARG A 118 -58.25 25.45 -31.09
C ARG A 118 -57.23 24.68 -30.22
N GLY A 119 -57.04 23.37 -30.32
CA GLY A 119 -57.48 22.38 -31.31
C GLY A 119 -56.29 21.51 -31.79
N SER A 120 -56.41 20.20 -31.55
CA SER A 120 -55.82 19.05 -32.27
C SER A 120 -54.42 18.48 -31.90
N SER A 121 -54.48 17.21 -31.50
CA SER A 121 -53.75 16.01 -31.99
C SER A 121 -52.27 15.73 -31.68
N GLY A 122 -52.02 14.50 -31.19
CA GLY A 122 -50.78 13.76 -31.43
C GLY A 122 -50.31 12.89 -30.27
N ALA A 123 -50.91 11.70 -30.07
CA ALA A 123 -50.34 10.62 -29.26
C ALA A 123 -49.57 9.66 -30.17
N MET A 124 -48.37 9.22 -29.76
CA MET A 124 -47.71 8.07 -30.39
C MET A 124 -46.94 7.23 -29.35
N VAL A 125 -47.36 5.97 -29.30
CA VAL A 125 -46.79 4.81 -28.61
C VAL A 125 -45.53 4.36 -29.36
N VAL A 126 -44.47 3.96 -28.65
CA VAL A 126 -43.28 3.34 -29.26
C VAL A 126 -43.19 1.87 -28.81
N GLU A 127 -43.27 1.00 -29.81
CA GLU A 127 -43.01 -0.43 -29.80
C GLU A 127 -41.51 -0.77 -29.86
N SER A 128 -41.18 -1.97 -29.39
CA SER A 128 -39.86 -2.57 -29.25
C SER A 128 -39.54 -3.59 -30.35
N THR A 129 -38.45 -3.40 -31.11
CA THR A 129 -37.62 -4.39 -31.89
C THR A 129 -36.65 -3.54 -32.73
N GLU A 130 -35.34 -3.76 -32.94
CA GLU A 130 -34.49 -4.89 -33.32
C GLU A 130 -33.02 -4.43 -33.16
N MET A 131 -32.09 -5.28 -32.73
CA MET A 131 -30.67 -5.16 -33.13
C MET A 131 -29.94 -6.49 -32.91
N ASP A 132 -29.97 -7.34 -33.93
CA ASP A 132 -29.21 -8.58 -34.02
C ASP A 132 -28.71 -8.77 -35.47
N VAL A 133 -27.80 -7.91 -35.92
CA VAL A 133 -26.97 -8.14 -37.11
C VAL A 133 -25.69 -7.35 -36.93
N LEU A 134 -24.57 -8.05 -36.70
CA LEU A 134 -23.18 -7.69 -37.06
C LEU A 134 -22.21 -8.59 -36.28
N THR A 135 -22.20 -9.90 -36.56
CA THR A 135 -21.09 -10.80 -36.17
C THR A 135 -21.12 -12.11 -36.97
N GLU A 136 -21.26 -12.05 -38.30
CA GLU A 136 -21.19 -13.29 -39.10
C GLU A 136 -20.55 -13.16 -40.50
N GLU A 137 -19.59 -12.25 -40.67
CA GLU A 137 -18.88 -12.09 -41.97
C GLU A 137 -17.34 -12.14 -41.90
N ALA A 138 -16.74 -12.66 -40.83
CA ALA A 138 -15.28 -12.81 -40.73
C ALA A 138 -14.76 -14.27 -40.79
N ILE A 139 -15.62 -15.24 -41.12
CA ILE A 139 -15.22 -16.66 -41.25
C ILE A 139 -15.77 -17.22 -42.57
N LYS A 140 -15.34 -16.65 -43.71
CA LYS A 140 -15.58 -17.22 -45.05
C LYS A 140 -14.65 -16.60 -46.10
N SER A 141 -13.35 -16.65 -45.86
CA SER A 141 -12.38 -16.44 -46.93
C SER A 141 -11.08 -17.17 -46.62
N THR A 142 -11.06 -18.49 -46.89
CA THR A 142 -9.89 -19.27 -47.35
C THR A 142 -10.24 -20.77 -47.39
N GLY A 143 -10.85 -21.21 -48.50
CA GLY A 143 -10.44 -22.46 -49.15
C GLY A 143 -9.47 -22.06 -50.26
N SER A 144 -8.37 -22.75 -50.57
CA SER A 144 -8.25 -24.16 -50.93
C SER A 144 -6.76 -24.53 -51.06
N HIS A 145 -6.34 -25.71 -50.60
CA HIS A 145 -5.62 -26.71 -51.41
C HIS A 145 -5.25 -27.95 -50.57
N GLU A 146 -5.69 -29.09 -51.12
CA GLU A 146 -5.23 -30.49 -51.08
C GLU A 146 -4.56 -31.12 -49.85
N GLY A 147 -4.85 -32.41 -49.69
CA GLY A 147 -4.50 -33.19 -48.53
C GLY A 147 -3.15 -33.88 -48.66
N ASP A 148 -2.62 -34.30 -47.52
CA ASP A 148 -2.07 -35.62 -47.31
C ASP A 148 -2.02 -35.87 -45.79
N ASP A 149 -2.41 -37.08 -45.41
CA ASP A 149 -2.46 -37.59 -44.05
C ASP A 149 -1.04 -37.78 -43.48
N GLU A 150 -0.71 -37.15 -42.34
CA GLU A 150 0.18 -37.76 -41.33
C GLU A 150 0.09 -37.06 -39.94
N ALA A 151 -0.48 -37.81 -38.99
CA ALA A 151 -0.43 -37.76 -37.52
C ALA A 151 -0.12 -36.42 -36.77
N LYS A 152 -1.18 -35.77 -36.25
CA LYS A 152 -1.13 -34.85 -35.09
C LYS A 152 -1.28 -35.62 -33.76
N PRO A 153 -0.55 -35.26 -32.68
CA PRO A 153 -0.82 -35.80 -31.35
C PRO A 153 -2.11 -35.19 -30.77
N ALA A 154 -2.78 -35.96 -29.90
CA ALA A 154 -4.10 -35.68 -29.33
C ALA A 154 -4.31 -34.24 -28.83
N ALA A 155 -5.05 -33.45 -29.62
CA ALA A 155 -5.56 -32.14 -29.25
C ALA A 155 -6.97 -32.30 -28.62
N GLY A 156 -7.03 -32.62 -27.33
CA GLY A 156 -8.30 -32.85 -26.62
C GLY A 156 -8.68 -31.79 -25.57
N ASP A 157 -7.72 -31.25 -24.83
CA ASP A 157 -8.05 -30.55 -23.57
C ASP A 157 -7.67 -29.06 -23.50
N ALA A 158 -6.92 -28.53 -24.47
CA ALA A 158 -6.52 -27.12 -24.50
C ALA A 158 -7.68 -26.10 -24.71
N PRO A 159 -8.75 -26.36 -25.51
CA PRO A 159 -9.77 -25.34 -25.81
C PRO A 159 -10.92 -25.24 -24.79
N ARG A 160 -10.97 -26.13 -23.77
CA ARG A 160 -11.94 -26.05 -22.67
C ARG A 160 -11.44 -25.15 -21.53
N ALA A 161 -10.15 -25.25 -21.19
CA ALA A 161 -9.55 -24.43 -20.14
C ALA A 161 -9.56 -22.92 -20.49
N SER A 162 -9.32 -22.57 -21.76
CA SER A 162 -9.36 -21.18 -22.23
C SER A 162 -10.78 -20.60 -22.23
N ARG A 163 -11.79 -21.40 -22.62
CA ARG A 163 -13.21 -20.99 -22.53
C ARG A 163 -13.68 -20.84 -21.09
N LEU A 164 -13.28 -21.75 -20.20
CA LEU A 164 -13.62 -21.65 -18.77
C LEU A 164 -12.99 -20.41 -18.12
N TYR A 165 -11.75 -20.08 -18.48
CA TYR A 165 -11.09 -18.85 -18.04
C TYR A 165 -11.79 -17.59 -18.56
N LEU A 166 -12.18 -17.56 -19.84
CA LEU A 166 -12.93 -16.43 -20.41
C LEU A 166 -14.29 -16.26 -19.73
N VAL A 167 -15.03 -17.35 -19.52
CA VAL A 167 -16.32 -17.32 -18.81
C VAL A 167 -16.12 -16.81 -17.38
N GLY A 168 -15.10 -17.30 -16.67
CA GLY A 168 -14.75 -16.80 -15.33
C GLY A 168 -14.42 -15.30 -15.33
N LEU A 169 -13.70 -14.81 -16.35
CA LEU A 169 -13.39 -13.39 -16.51
C LEU A 169 -14.63 -12.54 -16.75
N HIS A 170 -15.54 -12.98 -17.63
CA HIS A 170 -16.79 -12.26 -17.92
C HIS A 170 -17.73 -12.24 -16.71
N VAL A 171 -17.84 -13.36 -15.97
CA VAL A 171 -18.62 -13.43 -14.72
C VAL A 171 -18.05 -12.47 -13.68
N LYS A 172 -16.73 -12.43 -13.51
CA LYS A 172 -16.05 -11.49 -12.61
C LYS A 172 -16.33 -10.04 -13.00
N ILE A 173 -16.22 -9.70 -14.29
CA ILE A 173 -16.51 -8.34 -14.77
C ILE A 173 -17.97 -7.98 -14.53
N ALA A 174 -18.92 -8.87 -14.88
CA ALA A 174 -20.35 -8.63 -14.67
C ALA A 174 -20.68 -8.40 -13.19
N PHE A 175 -20.13 -9.23 -12.29
CA PHE A 175 -20.31 -9.08 -10.85
C PHE A 175 -19.80 -7.72 -10.34
N LEU A 176 -18.58 -7.32 -10.75
CA LEU A 176 -18.01 -6.03 -10.34
C LEU A 176 -18.81 -4.85 -10.88
N THR A 177 -19.31 -4.93 -12.12
CA THR A 177 -20.14 -3.88 -12.71
C THR A 177 -21.49 -3.78 -12.01
N ILE A 178 -22.13 -4.90 -11.64
CA ILE A 178 -23.37 -4.90 -10.87
C ILE A 178 -23.16 -4.26 -9.49
N CYS A 179 -22.08 -4.65 -8.79
CA CYS A 179 -21.72 -4.03 -7.51
C CYS A 179 -21.53 -2.52 -7.66
N TRP A 180 -20.79 -2.10 -8.70
CA TRP A 180 -20.57 -0.69 -8.99
C TRP A 180 -21.88 0.06 -9.26
N VAL A 181 -22.79 -0.48 -10.09
CA VAL A 181 -24.10 0.13 -10.36
C VAL A 181 -24.89 0.30 -9.08
N TYR A 182 -24.91 -0.71 -8.21
CA TYR A 182 -25.60 -0.65 -6.93
C TYR A 182 -25.03 0.43 -6.00
N PHE A 183 -23.70 0.57 -5.91
CA PHE A 183 -23.05 1.58 -5.09
C PHE A 183 -23.28 2.99 -5.61
N VAL A 184 -23.23 3.17 -6.93
CA VAL A 184 -23.54 4.47 -7.56
C VAL A 184 -25.00 4.84 -7.32
N TRP A 185 -25.92 3.89 -7.47
CA TRP A 185 -27.34 4.11 -7.16
C TRP A 185 -27.54 4.58 -5.71
N MET A 186 -26.89 3.92 -4.75
CA MET A 186 -26.90 4.27 -3.33
C MET A 186 -26.40 5.69 -3.04
N LEU A 187 -25.38 6.15 -3.77
CA LEU A 187 -24.87 7.52 -3.68
C LEU A 187 -25.77 8.54 -4.39
N LEU A 188 -26.48 8.16 -5.45
CA LEU A 188 -27.36 9.07 -6.20
C LEU A 188 -28.70 9.30 -5.48
N VAL A 189 -29.23 8.29 -4.79
CA VAL A 189 -30.52 8.37 -4.11
C VAL A 189 -30.49 9.25 -2.86
N ASN A 190 -29.40 9.19 -2.09
CA ASN A 190 -29.29 9.92 -0.83
C ASN A 190 -28.59 11.27 -1.05
N GLY A 191 -29.27 12.39 -0.80
CA GLY A 191 -28.69 13.73 -0.94
C GLY A 191 -27.50 13.97 0.00
N GLU A 192 -26.63 14.94 -0.33
CA GLU A 192 -25.56 15.37 0.58
C GLU A 192 -26.16 15.84 1.90
N LYS A 193 -25.48 15.51 3.01
CA LYS A 193 -25.91 15.97 4.32
C LYS A 193 -25.62 17.46 4.47
N GLU A 194 -26.63 18.30 4.22
CA GLU A 194 -26.57 19.70 4.58
C GLU A 194 -26.91 19.85 6.07
N VAL A 195 -25.87 19.89 6.92
CA VAL A 195 -26.05 20.34 8.30
C VAL A 195 -26.36 21.84 8.24
N GLN A 196 -27.61 22.21 8.54
CA GLN A 196 -27.97 23.62 8.65
C GLN A 196 -27.29 24.21 9.88
N PHE A 197 -26.29 25.07 9.64
CA PHE A 197 -25.64 25.84 10.69
C PHE A 197 -26.42 27.12 10.95
N VAL A 198 -26.94 27.26 12.17
CA VAL A 198 -27.52 28.50 12.65
C VAL A 198 -26.40 29.33 13.28
N GLY A 199 -26.17 30.53 12.75
CA GLY A 199 -25.28 31.50 13.38
C GLY A 199 -25.91 32.04 14.67
N LEU A 200 -25.24 31.82 15.80
CA LEU A 200 -25.67 32.26 17.12
C LEU A 200 -24.60 33.18 17.71
N THR A 201 -24.98 34.40 18.03
CA THR A 201 -24.21 35.23 18.97
C THR A 201 -24.60 34.81 20.39
N VAL A 202 -23.63 34.36 21.18
CA VAL A 202 -23.79 33.96 22.58
C VAL A 202 -23.34 35.11 23.49
N PRO A 203 -24.27 35.75 24.22
CA PRO A 203 -23.97 36.83 25.17
C PRO A 203 -23.58 36.29 26.55
N MET A 204 -23.12 37.19 27.44
CA MET A 204 -22.80 36.88 28.85
C MET A 204 -24.01 36.35 29.63
N ASP A 205 -25.21 36.87 29.34
CA ASP A 205 -26.46 36.52 30.04
C ASP A 205 -27.02 35.15 29.64
N GLY A 206 -26.35 34.47 28.71
CA GLY A 206 -26.73 33.17 28.20
C GLY A 206 -27.81 33.23 27.13
N ARG A 207 -27.83 32.20 26.27
CA ARG A 207 -28.83 31.99 25.23
C ARG A 207 -29.34 30.57 25.35
N GLU A 208 -30.66 30.44 25.37
CA GLU A 208 -31.34 29.15 25.37
C GLU A 208 -31.79 28.80 23.96
N VAL A 209 -31.54 27.57 23.56
CA VAL A 209 -31.99 26.98 22.30
C VAL A 209 -32.81 25.75 22.66
N GLN A 210 -34.10 25.80 22.32
CA GLN A 210 -35.03 24.69 22.51
C GLN A 210 -34.83 23.68 21.38
N ILE A 211 -34.72 22.39 21.70
CA ILE A 211 -34.42 21.35 20.72
C ILE A 211 -35.50 20.27 20.74
N SER A 212 -35.70 19.65 19.58
CA SER A 212 -36.59 18.49 19.40
C SER A 212 -36.18 17.33 20.31
N SER A 213 -37.14 16.47 20.66
CA SER A 213 -36.99 15.30 21.55
C SER A 213 -36.18 14.13 20.96
N GLU A 214 -35.52 14.31 19.82
CA GLU A 214 -34.70 13.28 19.18
C GLU A 214 -33.23 13.39 19.60
N PRO A 215 -32.49 12.27 19.69
CA PRO A 215 -31.06 12.31 19.96
C PRO A 215 -30.32 13.01 18.81
N PHE A 216 -29.42 13.94 19.14
CA PHE A 216 -28.70 14.72 18.15
C PHE A 216 -27.23 14.92 18.53
N VAL A 217 -26.39 15.03 17.53
CA VAL A 217 -25.01 15.47 17.69
C VAL A 217 -24.96 16.98 17.46
N LEU A 218 -24.48 17.72 18.44
CA LEU A 218 -24.29 19.16 18.31
C LEU A 218 -22.94 19.42 17.65
N LEU A 219 -22.97 20.18 16.57
CA LEU A 219 -21.80 20.66 15.86
C LEU A 219 -21.63 22.13 16.20
N LEU A 220 -20.63 22.45 17.02
CA LEU A 220 -20.28 23.83 17.34
C LEU A 220 -19.08 24.22 16.50
N ASN A 221 -19.23 25.21 15.65
CA ASN A 221 -18.15 25.74 14.84
C ASN A 221 -17.86 27.18 15.27
N GLY A 222 -16.65 27.41 15.77
CA GLY A 222 -16.27 28.67 16.42
C GLY A 222 -14.77 28.76 16.66
N PRO A 223 -14.30 29.89 17.21
CA PRO A 223 -12.88 30.14 17.47
C PRO A 223 -12.43 29.41 18.75
N PHE A 224 -12.42 28.09 18.72
CA PHE A 224 -12.10 27.22 19.86
C PHE A 224 -10.62 26.81 19.89
N HIS A 225 -10.08 26.59 21.09
CA HIS A 225 -8.72 26.08 21.30
C HIS A 225 -8.71 24.54 21.23
N GLN A 226 -7.72 23.90 20.59
CA GLN A 226 -7.62 22.44 20.51
C GLN A 226 -7.22 21.78 21.84
N ASP A 227 -6.39 22.46 22.64
CA ASP A 227 -5.96 21.98 23.95
C ASP A 227 -6.84 22.53 25.09
N ALA A 228 -7.47 21.62 25.84
CA ALA A 228 -8.37 21.93 26.96
C ALA A 228 -7.65 22.45 28.23
N GLU A 229 -6.32 22.35 28.31
CA GLU A 229 -5.57 22.46 29.58
C GLU A 229 -4.96 23.84 29.90
N ARG A 230 -5.12 24.86 29.04
CA ARG A 230 -4.68 26.22 29.40
C ARG A 230 -5.65 26.86 30.40
N MET A 231 -5.40 26.64 31.68
CA MET A 231 -6.06 27.32 32.79
C MET A 231 -5.76 28.83 32.73
N GLY A 232 -6.74 29.61 32.28
CA GLY A 232 -6.65 31.08 32.23
C GLY A 232 -7.36 31.77 31.05
N GLY A 233 -8.09 31.03 30.21
CA GLY A 233 -8.72 31.54 28.98
C GLY A 233 -10.20 31.95 29.11
N TYR A 234 -10.74 32.47 28.02
CA TYR A 234 -12.18 32.66 27.84
C TYR A 234 -12.83 31.31 27.51
N TYR A 235 -14.06 31.07 28.00
CA TYR A 235 -14.77 29.81 27.83
C TYR A 235 -16.18 30.03 27.29
N LEU A 236 -16.59 29.16 26.38
CA LEU A 236 -17.99 28.90 26.06
C LEU A 236 -18.47 27.75 26.95
N PHE A 237 -19.51 28.02 27.72
CA PHE A 237 -20.18 27.03 28.54
C PHE A 237 -21.40 26.51 27.77
N VAL A 238 -21.50 25.19 27.66
CA VAL A 238 -22.63 24.50 27.05
C VAL A 238 -23.25 23.63 28.13
N SER A 239 -24.55 23.76 28.36
CA SER A 239 -25.30 22.86 29.23
C SER A 239 -26.52 22.35 28.50
N ALA A 240 -26.82 21.07 28.65
CA ALA A 240 -28.01 20.43 28.09
C ALA A 240 -28.76 19.71 29.21
N GLY A 241 -30.01 20.11 29.48
CA GLY A 241 -30.82 19.50 30.52
C GLY A 241 -32.17 20.18 30.73
N THR A 242 -32.96 19.64 31.64
CA THR A 242 -34.22 20.25 32.10
C THR A 242 -33.97 21.09 33.36
N ASN A 243 -34.43 22.34 33.37
CA ASN A 243 -34.35 23.26 34.52
C ASN A 243 -32.95 23.41 35.17
N GLY A 244 -31.88 23.45 34.37
CA GLY A 244 -30.52 23.74 34.86
C GLY A 244 -29.79 22.58 35.55
N SER A 245 -30.31 21.35 35.45
CA SER A 245 -29.73 20.15 36.07
C SER A 245 -28.87 19.28 35.13
N GLY A 246 -28.27 19.87 34.08
CA GLY A 246 -27.46 19.17 33.09
C GLY A 246 -25.95 19.32 33.31
N ASP A 247 -25.17 18.38 32.78
CA ASP A 247 -23.70 18.49 32.71
C ASP A 247 -23.31 19.78 31.99
N VAL A 248 -22.30 20.49 32.52
CA VAL A 248 -21.80 21.75 31.96
C VAL A 248 -20.43 21.50 31.33
N TRP A 249 -20.37 21.59 30.00
CA TRP A 249 -19.13 21.51 29.25
C TRP A 249 -18.49 22.87 29.10
N ARG A 250 -17.17 22.92 29.26
CA ARG A 250 -16.36 24.14 29.12
C ARG A 250 -15.50 24.01 27.88
N VAL A 251 -15.76 24.87 26.90
CA VAL A 251 -15.03 24.91 25.64
C VAL A 251 -14.12 26.14 25.63
N PRO A 252 -12.79 26.00 25.60
CA PRO A 252 -11.88 27.13 25.57
C PRO A 252 -11.96 27.90 24.24
N VAL A 253 -11.95 29.23 24.32
CA VAL A 253 -12.14 30.16 23.19
C VAL A 253 -10.88 31.01 23.01
N VAL A 254 -10.50 31.25 21.75
CA VAL A 254 -9.31 32.05 21.40
C VAL A 254 -9.59 33.54 21.60
N ARG A 255 -8.61 34.27 22.15
CA ARG A 255 -8.69 35.71 22.47
C ARG A 255 -8.79 36.61 21.22
N ASP A 256 -8.08 36.26 20.15
CA ASP A 256 -8.11 36.96 18.86
C ASP A 256 -9.09 36.27 17.90
N LEU A 257 -10.35 36.72 17.95
CA LEU A 257 -11.47 36.19 17.17
C LEU A 257 -11.31 36.37 15.65
N GLU A 258 -10.48 37.33 15.19
CA GLU A 258 -10.30 37.66 13.77
C GLU A 258 -9.20 36.85 13.05
N LYS A 259 -8.26 36.24 13.79
CA LYS A 259 -7.05 35.60 13.20
C LYS A 259 -7.04 34.07 13.26
N SER A 260 -8.02 33.45 13.90
CA SER A 260 -8.02 32.00 14.15
C SER A 260 -9.03 31.30 13.23
N PRO A 261 -8.65 30.21 12.54
CA PRO A 261 -9.60 29.46 11.73
C PRO A 261 -10.68 28.85 12.63
N PRO A 262 -11.96 28.84 12.20
CA PRO A 262 -13.03 28.28 12.98
C PRO A 262 -12.87 26.75 13.06
N HIS A 263 -12.84 26.21 14.27
CA HIS A 263 -12.74 24.77 14.52
C HIS A 263 -14.13 24.20 14.80
N THR A 264 -14.45 23.09 14.13
CA THR A 264 -15.73 22.37 14.35
C THR A 264 -15.53 21.34 15.46
N LEU A 265 -16.15 21.59 16.60
CA LEU A 265 -16.31 20.62 17.68
C LEU A 265 -17.57 19.80 17.43
N ARG A 266 -17.39 18.48 17.35
CA ARG A 266 -18.49 17.52 17.27
C ARG A 266 -18.69 16.90 18.64
N GLN A 267 -19.85 17.13 19.25
CA GLN A 267 -20.17 16.56 20.55
C GLN A 267 -21.55 15.91 20.49
N SER A 268 -21.58 14.61 20.80
CA SER A 268 -22.81 13.84 20.83
C SER A 268 -23.58 14.12 22.11
N PHE A 269 -24.85 14.50 21.99
CA PHE A 269 -25.73 14.72 23.13
C PHE A 269 -26.92 13.77 23.06
N ILE A 270 -27.25 13.16 24.18
CA ILE A 270 -28.51 12.45 24.35
C ILE A 270 -29.31 13.31 25.33
N PRO A 271 -30.12 14.26 24.85
CA PRO A 271 -30.91 15.08 25.75
C PRO A 271 -31.89 14.19 26.53
N PRO A 272 -32.09 14.42 27.84
CA PRO A 272 -33.28 13.92 28.52
C PRO A 272 -34.53 14.53 27.86
N GLU A 273 -35.64 13.79 27.79
CA GLU A 273 -36.87 14.21 27.12
C GLU A 273 -37.24 15.68 27.44
N GLY A 274 -37.29 16.54 26.41
CA GLY A 274 -37.63 17.96 26.56
C GLY A 274 -36.49 18.90 27.00
N GLY A 275 -35.22 18.52 26.82
CA GLY A 275 -34.06 19.33 27.22
C GLY A 275 -33.86 20.65 26.44
N VAL A 276 -33.38 21.67 27.14
CA VAL A 276 -32.95 22.96 26.56
C VAL A 276 -31.42 23.00 26.54
N ILE A 277 -30.82 23.47 25.44
CA ILE A 277 -29.39 23.80 25.42
C ILE A 277 -29.22 25.25 25.86
N ARG A 278 -28.48 25.46 26.95
CA ARG A 278 -28.07 26.77 27.42
C ARG A 278 -26.61 27.01 27.09
N LEU A 279 -26.34 28.08 26.36
CA LEU A 279 -25.01 28.51 25.94
C LEU A 279 -24.69 29.85 26.62
N TRP A 280 -23.57 29.98 27.32
CA TRP A 280 -23.12 31.27 27.86
C TRP A 280 -21.61 31.41 27.79
N THR A 281 -21.11 32.64 27.84
CA THR A 281 -19.67 32.93 27.77
C THR A 281 -19.25 33.85 28.90
N ASN A 282 -17.96 33.83 29.26
CA ASN A 282 -17.33 34.80 30.15
C ASN A 282 -16.66 35.98 29.41
N MET A 283 -16.88 36.12 28.09
CA MET A 283 -16.38 37.24 27.27
C MET A 283 -17.31 38.44 27.28
N SER A 284 -16.76 39.65 27.46
CA SER A 284 -17.52 40.91 27.44
C SER A 284 -18.11 41.27 26.07
N SER A 285 -17.55 40.75 24.96
CA SER A 285 -17.96 41.09 23.58
C SER A 285 -19.00 40.15 22.98
N GLY A 286 -19.41 39.09 23.69
CA GLY A 286 -20.17 37.98 23.09
C GLY A 286 -19.33 37.20 22.07
N ILE A 287 -19.74 35.96 21.76
CA ILE A 287 -19.03 35.09 20.81
C ILE A 287 -19.99 34.71 19.70
N PHE A 288 -19.55 34.85 18.44
CA PHE A 288 -20.26 34.27 17.31
C PHE A 288 -19.85 32.80 17.12
N ILE A 289 -20.82 31.90 17.21
CA ILE A 289 -20.66 30.47 16.94
C ILE A 289 -21.68 30.05 15.90
N ARG A 290 -21.32 29.08 15.07
CA ARG A 290 -22.24 28.39 14.18
C ARG A 290 -22.63 27.07 14.84
N MET A 291 -23.91 26.91 15.16
CA MET A 291 -24.46 25.70 15.75
C MET A 291 -25.19 24.90 14.67
N GLY A 292 -24.73 23.69 14.41
CA GLY A 292 -25.43 22.68 13.62
C GLY A 292 -26.00 21.60 14.54
N VAL A 293 -27.18 21.11 14.20
CA VAL A 293 -27.79 19.95 14.85
C VAL A 293 -27.77 18.80 13.85
N ASP A 294 -27.07 17.73 14.20
CA ASP A 294 -26.97 16.52 13.41
C ASP A 294 -27.91 15.45 14.00
N LEU A 295 -29.04 15.24 13.33
CA LEU A 295 -30.09 14.29 13.73
C LEU A 295 -29.77 12.83 13.34
N ALA A 296 -28.65 12.57 12.65
CA ALA A 296 -28.28 11.22 12.22
C ALA A 296 -27.63 10.45 13.38
N VAL A 297 -28.43 10.06 14.36
CA VAL A 297 -28.04 9.07 15.37
C VAL A 297 -28.56 7.71 14.93
N PHE A 298 -27.84 7.07 14.00
CA PHE A 298 -28.11 5.68 13.65
C PHE A 298 -27.56 4.75 14.74
N ASP A 299 -28.22 3.60 14.92
CA ASP A 299 -27.85 2.64 15.96
C ASP A 299 -26.41 2.15 15.76
N GLU A 300 -25.57 2.42 16.77
CA GLU A 300 -24.14 2.11 16.79
C GLU A 300 -23.90 0.62 16.55
N VAL A 301 -24.83 -0.26 16.94
CA VAL A 301 -24.75 -1.70 16.69
C VAL A 301 -24.83 -2.02 15.20
N HIS A 302 -25.80 -1.41 14.48
CA HIS A 302 -25.97 -1.63 13.04
C HIS A 302 -24.78 -1.06 12.26
N GLY A 303 -24.30 0.12 12.63
CA GLY A 303 -23.09 0.72 12.05
C GLY A 303 -21.87 -0.19 12.17
N VAL A 304 -21.62 -0.75 13.37
CA VAL A 304 -20.51 -1.69 13.62
C VAL A 304 -20.63 -2.95 12.75
N VAL A 305 -21.84 -3.48 12.58
CA VAL A 305 -22.06 -4.67 11.71
C VAL A 305 -21.73 -4.36 10.26
N TYR A 306 -22.20 -3.24 9.70
CA TYR A 306 -21.88 -2.85 8.33
C TYR A 306 -20.38 -2.59 8.14
N ALA A 307 -19.75 -1.88 9.07
CA ALA A 307 -18.31 -1.62 9.05
C ALA A 307 -17.49 -2.92 9.06
N THR A 308 -17.88 -3.87 9.91
CA THR A 308 -17.23 -5.19 10.00
C THR A 308 -17.41 -5.98 8.72
N LEU A 309 -18.62 -5.97 8.13
CA LEU A 309 -18.90 -6.65 6.87
C LEU A 309 -18.11 -6.07 5.69
N ILE A 310 -18.04 -4.73 5.59
CA ILE A 310 -17.18 -4.04 4.61
C ILE A 310 -15.73 -4.48 4.77
N LEU A 311 -15.21 -4.50 6.00
CA LEU A 311 -13.82 -4.88 6.26
C LEU A 311 -13.53 -6.35 5.88
N ILE A 312 -14.45 -7.26 6.21
CA ILE A 312 -14.36 -8.68 5.83
C ILE A 312 -14.38 -8.84 4.31
N ILE A 313 -15.26 -8.12 3.60
CA ILE A 313 -15.33 -8.18 2.13
C ILE A 313 -14.05 -7.62 1.50
N LEU A 314 -13.52 -6.50 1.99
CA LEU A 314 -12.23 -5.96 1.53
C LEU A 314 -11.14 -7.03 1.61
N TYR A 315 -11.00 -7.67 2.78
CA TYR A 315 -9.97 -8.67 2.99
C TYR A 315 -10.20 -9.94 2.17
N ALA A 316 -11.45 -10.36 1.99
CA ALA A 316 -11.78 -11.44 1.08
C ALA A 316 -11.31 -11.12 -0.36
N LEU A 317 -11.62 -9.94 -0.87
CA LEU A 317 -11.22 -9.53 -2.22
C LEU A 317 -9.69 -9.50 -2.40
N ILE A 318 -8.95 -9.09 -1.37
CA ILE A 318 -7.48 -9.02 -1.38
C ILE A 318 -6.86 -10.43 -1.24
N ILE A 319 -7.29 -11.23 -0.25
CA ILE A 319 -6.69 -12.54 0.06
C ILE A 319 -6.90 -13.54 -1.08
N TRP A 320 -8.10 -13.56 -1.68
CA TRP A 320 -8.39 -14.41 -2.82
C TRP A 320 -7.93 -13.83 -4.16
N ASP A 321 -7.26 -12.67 -4.15
CA ASP A 321 -6.80 -11.94 -5.35
C ASP A 321 -7.91 -11.81 -6.41
N VAL A 322 -9.15 -11.61 -5.95
CA VAL A 322 -10.32 -11.51 -6.83
C VAL A 322 -10.20 -10.27 -7.68
N VAL A 323 -9.66 -9.18 -7.13
CA VAL A 323 -9.34 -7.93 -7.85
C VAL A 323 -8.04 -7.36 -7.32
N HIS A 324 -7.37 -6.52 -8.10
CA HIS A 324 -6.16 -5.83 -7.67
C HIS A 324 -6.43 -5.04 -6.37
N ARG A 325 -5.51 -5.12 -5.39
CA ARG A 325 -5.66 -4.52 -4.05
C ARG A 325 -6.14 -3.06 -4.06
N THR A 326 -5.60 -2.25 -4.97
CA THR A 326 -5.99 -0.84 -5.13
C THR A 326 -7.45 -0.70 -5.56
N PHE A 327 -7.90 -1.54 -6.48
CA PHE A 327 -9.29 -1.54 -6.94
C PHE A 327 -10.24 -2.03 -5.84
N ALA A 328 -9.84 -3.06 -5.07
CA ALA A 328 -10.59 -3.49 -3.88
C ALA A 328 -10.78 -2.32 -2.90
N ALA A 329 -9.70 -1.60 -2.56
CA ALA A 329 -9.77 -0.48 -1.63
C ALA A 329 -10.69 0.65 -2.13
N ILE A 330 -10.62 1.02 -3.42
CA ILE A 330 -11.50 2.04 -4.02
C ILE A 330 -12.97 1.57 -4.03
N LEU A 331 -13.22 0.32 -4.37
CA LEU A 331 -14.57 -0.24 -4.40
C LEU A 331 -15.19 -0.30 -3.00
N MET A 332 -14.39 -0.69 -2.00
CA MET A 332 -14.88 -0.76 -0.61
C MET A 332 -14.99 0.61 0.05
N SER A 333 -14.13 1.57 -0.29
CA SER A 333 -14.26 2.95 0.21
C SER A 333 -15.50 3.63 -0.35
N THR A 334 -15.82 3.43 -1.63
CA THR A 334 -17.06 3.92 -2.25
C THR A 334 -18.30 3.25 -1.67
N LEU A 335 -18.28 1.94 -1.43
CA LEU A 335 -19.35 1.25 -0.69
C LEU A 335 -19.50 1.80 0.73
N ALA A 336 -18.41 2.06 1.45
CA ALA A 336 -18.48 2.60 2.80
C ALA A 336 -19.11 3.99 2.86
N ILE A 337 -18.78 4.87 1.89
CA ILE A 337 -19.47 6.16 1.72
C ILE A 337 -20.95 5.93 1.38
N GLY A 338 -21.27 4.95 0.53
CA GLY A 338 -22.64 4.57 0.22
C GLY A 338 -23.43 4.15 1.47
N VAL A 339 -22.84 3.32 2.34
CA VAL A 339 -23.46 2.88 3.61
C VAL A 339 -23.71 4.07 4.52
N LEU A 340 -22.72 4.96 4.67
CA LEU A 340 -22.93 6.21 5.41
C LEU A 340 -24.07 7.04 4.81
N ALA A 341 -24.18 7.11 3.49
CA ALA A 341 -25.25 7.82 2.81
C ALA A 341 -26.64 7.18 3.08
N MET A 342 -26.74 5.85 3.09
CA MET A 342 -27.98 5.16 3.49
C MET A 342 -28.36 5.39 4.95
N LEU A 343 -27.38 5.58 5.82
CA LEU A 343 -27.58 5.89 7.22
C LEU A 343 -27.84 7.40 7.48
N GLY A 344 -27.98 8.21 6.42
CA GLY A 344 -28.25 9.63 6.51
C GLY A 344 -27.02 10.50 6.85
N ASP A 345 -25.81 9.94 6.85
CA ASP A 345 -24.54 10.63 7.11
C ASP A 345 -23.69 10.77 5.84
N ARG A 346 -24.30 11.12 4.69
CA ARG A 346 -23.56 11.28 3.42
C ARG A 346 -22.54 12.43 3.53
N PRO A 347 -21.22 12.15 3.44
CA PRO A 347 -20.18 13.18 3.51
C PRO A 347 -20.12 14.01 2.23
N THR A 348 -19.65 15.26 2.34
CA THR A 348 -19.40 16.13 1.17
C THR A 348 -18.08 15.74 0.46
N ALA A 349 -17.92 16.10 -0.81
CA ALA A 349 -16.68 15.82 -1.55
C ALA A 349 -15.43 16.45 -0.89
N GLN A 350 -15.56 17.68 -0.37
CA GLN A 350 -14.48 18.37 0.33
C GLN A 350 -14.10 17.66 1.64
N GLU A 351 -15.10 17.15 2.35
CA GLU A 351 -14.89 16.37 3.56
C GLU A 351 -14.17 15.05 3.25
N VAL A 352 -14.59 14.32 2.22
CA VAL A 352 -13.91 13.09 1.79
C VAL A 352 -12.44 13.35 1.41
N ILE A 353 -12.16 14.45 0.69
CA ILE A 353 -10.78 14.84 0.35
C ILE A 353 -9.97 15.17 1.60
N SER A 354 -10.59 15.81 2.60
CA SER A 354 -9.92 16.16 3.86
C SER A 354 -9.50 14.94 4.70
N TRP A 355 -10.10 13.77 4.45
CA TRP A 355 -9.74 12.52 5.13
C TRP A 355 -8.45 11.90 4.59
N ILE A 356 -8.01 12.30 3.40
CA ILE A 356 -6.78 11.81 2.79
C ILE A 356 -5.60 12.51 3.46
N ASP A 357 -4.74 11.72 4.11
CA ASP A 357 -3.48 12.21 4.67
C ASP A 357 -2.47 12.48 3.54
N TYR A 358 -2.45 13.73 3.08
CA TYR A 358 -1.56 14.20 2.04
C TYR A 358 -0.08 14.18 2.48
N GLU A 359 0.23 14.28 3.78
CA GLU A 359 1.60 14.23 4.26
C GLU A 359 2.20 12.84 4.03
N THR A 360 1.45 11.79 4.39
CA THR A 360 1.86 10.40 4.12
C THR A 360 2.09 10.18 2.62
N ILE A 361 1.13 10.57 1.77
CA ILE A 361 1.22 10.37 0.32
C ILE A 361 2.41 11.11 -0.27
N LEU A 362 2.63 12.36 0.15
CA LEU A 362 3.73 13.20 -0.32
C LEU A 362 5.10 12.65 0.10
N LEU A 363 5.21 12.15 1.34
CA LEU A 363 6.42 11.51 1.85
C LEU A 363 6.75 10.24 1.05
N LEU A 364 5.76 9.35 0.85
CA LEU A 364 5.94 8.12 0.06
C LEU A 364 6.31 8.43 -1.39
N PHE A 365 5.61 9.35 -2.04
CA PHE A 365 5.90 9.77 -3.41
C PHE A 365 7.34 10.30 -3.57
N SER A 366 7.79 11.15 -2.64
CA SER A 366 9.13 11.74 -2.66
C SER A 366 10.21 10.67 -2.49
N MET A 367 9.99 9.69 -1.61
CA MET A 367 10.93 8.60 -1.37
C MET A 367 10.96 7.61 -2.55
N MET A 368 9.81 7.25 -3.14
CA MET A 368 9.76 6.38 -4.33
C MET A 368 10.55 6.96 -5.50
N ILE A 369 10.45 8.28 -5.73
CA ILE A 369 11.24 8.97 -6.77
C ILE A 369 12.72 8.96 -6.42
N PHE A 370 13.07 9.33 -5.18
CA PHE A 370 14.46 9.34 -4.72
C PHE A 370 15.13 7.97 -4.94
N VAL A 371 14.44 6.90 -4.58
CA VAL A 371 14.91 5.53 -4.69
C VAL A 371 15.00 5.08 -6.15
N SER A 372 14.03 5.45 -6.98
CA SER A 372 14.07 5.20 -8.42
C SER A 372 15.36 5.76 -9.04
N VAL A 373 15.71 7.02 -8.73
CA VAL A 373 16.96 7.64 -9.20
C VAL A 373 18.18 6.95 -8.61
N MET A 374 18.16 6.62 -7.31
CA MET A 374 19.27 5.94 -6.65
C MET A 374 19.52 4.55 -7.24
N SER A 375 18.48 3.84 -7.68
CA SER A 375 18.59 2.50 -8.27
C SER A 375 19.39 2.50 -9.58
N GLU A 376 19.35 3.60 -10.35
CA GLU A 376 20.08 3.75 -11.61
C GLU A 376 21.60 3.85 -11.41
N THR A 377 22.05 4.18 -10.20
CA THR A 377 23.48 4.25 -9.86
C THR A 377 24.18 2.90 -9.91
N GLY A 378 23.42 1.80 -9.75
CA GLY A 378 23.95 0.44 -9.59
C GLY A 378 24.52 0.16 -8.19
N ILE A 379 24.21 0.99 -7.17
CA ILE A 379 24.69 0.75 -5.79
C ILE A 379 24.19 -0.58 -5.21
N PHE A 380 22.94 -0.96 -5.48
CA PHE A 380 22.34 -2.19 -4.96
C PHE A 380 22.95 -3.44 -5.60
N ASP A 381 23.16 -3.40 -6.92
CA ASP A 381 23.90 -4.39 -7.69
C ASP A 381 25.31 -4.60 -7.10
N TYR A 382 26.05 -3.51 -6.89
CA TYR A 382 27.39 -3.53 -6.32
C TYR A 382 27.41 -4.08 -4.88
N ALA A 383 26.44 -3.71 -4.04
CA ALA A 383 26.36 -4.17 -2.65
C ALA A 383 26.20 -5.70 -2.56
N ALA A 384 25.44 -6.31 -3.47
CA ALA A 384 25.28 -7.76 -3.54
C ALA A 384 26.58 -8.47 -3.94
N VAL A 385 27.31 -7.96 -4.94
CA VAL A 385 28.63 -8.52 -5.31
C VAL A 385 29.63 -8.36 -4.18
N ARG A 386 29.63 -7.20 -3.52
CA ARG A 386 30.53 -6.96 -2.40
C ARG A 386 30.24 -7.92 -1.24
N THR A 387 28.97 -8.25 -1.01
CA THR A 387 28.56 -9.27 -0.04
C THR A 387 29.12 -10.64 -0.42
N PHE A 388 29.08 -11.01 -1.70
CA PHE A 388 29.66 -12.25 -2.19
C PHE A 388 31.18 -12.33 -1.95
N GLN A 389 31.90 -11.24 -2.26
CA GLN A 389 33.34 -11.12 -2.02
C GLN A 389 33.70 -11.27 -0.54
N LEU A 390 32.99 -10.55 0.34
CA LEU A 390 33.26 -10.54 1.79
C LEU A 390 33.00 -11.92 2.43
N THR A 391 32.08 -12.69 1.86
CA THR A 391 31.64 -13.97 2.41
C THR A 391 32.45 -15.16 1.90
N ASN A 392 33.40 -14.93 0.98
CA ASN A 392 34.28 -15.94 0.39
C ASN A 392 33.49 -17.16 -0.15
N GLY A 393 32.28 -16.95 -0.68
CA GLY A 393 31.44 -18.03 -1.21
C GLY A 393 30.92 -19.03 -0.16
N ARG A 394 30.94 -18.70 1.13
CA ARG A 394 30.33 -19.55 2.17
C ARG A 394 28.84 -19.29 2.28
N ILE A 395 28.03 -20.35 2.24
CA ILE A 395 26.56 -20.27 2.19
C ILE A 395 25.95 -19.45 3.35
N TRP A 396 26.32 -19.74 4.61
CA TRP A 396 25.73 -19.04 5.76
C TRP A 396 26.13 -17.57 5.87
N PRO A 397 27.45 -17.22 5.82
CA PRO A 397 27.85 -15.82 5.73
C PRO A 397 27.21 -15.08 4.56
N LEU A 398 27.02 -15.74 3.42
CA LEU A 398 26.36 -15.17 2.25
C LEU A 398 24.88 -14.86 2.51
N ILE A 399 24.11 -15.82 3.03
CA ILE A 399 22.70 -15.60 3.37
C ILE A 399 22.57 -14.48 4.41
N HIS A 400 23.37 -14.51 5.47
CA HIS A 400 23.34 -13.47 6.50
C HIS A 400 23.78 -12.11 5.96
N GLY A 401 24.78 -12.08 5.07
CA GLY A 401 25.24 -10.86 4.42
C GLY A 401 24.16 -10.25 3.51
N LEU A 402 23.48 -11.08 2.72
CA LEU A 402 22.36 -10.64 1.88
C LEU A 402 21.20 -10.13 2.75
N CYS A 403 20.84 -10.85 3.81
CA CYS A 403 19.81 -10.42 4.76
C CYS A 403 20.18 -9.08 5.43
N PHE A 404 21.45 -8.88 5.80
CA PHE A 404 21.91 -7.62 6.40
C PHE A 404 21.87 -6.45 5.41
N VAL A 405 22.31 -6.68 4.16
CA VAL A 405 22.22 -5.65 3.11
C VAL A 405 20.77 -5.32 2.81
N THR A 406 19.90 -6.33 2.67
CA THR A 406 18.45 -6.11 2.49
C THR A 406 17.87 -5.32 3.65
N LEU A 407 18.20 -5.66 4.89
CA LEU A 407 17.74 -4.94 6.08
C LEU A 407 18.20 -3.48 6.07
N ALA A 408 19.46 -3.22 5.75
CA ALA A 408 20.02 -1.87 5.71
C ALA A 408 19.37 -1.04 4.59
N ILE A 409 19.10 -1.64 3.44
CA ILE A 409 18.40 -0.99 2.32
C ILE A 409 16.95 -0.68 2.72
N SER A 410 16.21 -1.66 3.26
CA SER A 410 14.81 -1.50 3.68
C SER A 410 14.64 -0.51 4.83
N ALA A 411 15.69 -0.21 5.61
CA ALA A 411 15.61 0.85 6.62
C ALA A 411 15.46 2.26 5.99
N PHE A 412 15.73 2.43 4.70
CA PHE A 412 15.60 3.71 3.99
C PHE A 412 14.70 3.64 2.76
N LEU A 413 14.42 2.44 2.25
CA LEU A 413 13.58 2.17 1.11
C LEU A 413 12.33 1.46 1.57
N ASP A 414 11.21 1.65 0.86
CA ASP A 414 10.04 0.82 1.10
C ASP A 414 10.35 -0.67 0.82
N ASN A 415 9.65 -1.53 1.56
CA ASN A 415 9.87 -2.98 1.51
C ASN A 415 9.64 -3.58 0.11
N VAL A 416 8.67 -3.05 -0.66
CA VAL A 416 8.36 -3.58 -1.99
C VAL A 416 9.49 -3.27 -2.96
N THR A 417 9.95 -2.02 -3.00
CA THR A 417 11.08 -1.61 -3.84
C THR A 417 12.36 -2.38 -3.50
N THR A 418 12.63 -2.56 -2.21
CA THR A 418 13.78 -3.35 -1.74
C THR A 418 13.74 -4.78 -2.30
N ILE A 419 12.57 -5.41 -2.31
CA ILE A 419 12.39 -6.76 -2.85
C ILE A 419 12.43 -6.81 -4.37
N LEU A 420 11.90 -5.80 -5.06
CA LEU A 420 12.01 -5.68 -6.53
C LEU A 420 13.47 -5.65 -6.97
N LEU A 421 14.34 -4.98 -6.20
CA LEU A 421 15.77 -4.86 -6.46
C LEU A 421 16.54 -6.10 -6.02
N MET A 422 16.33 -6.58 -4.79
CA MET A 422 17.14 -7.65 -4.21
C MET A 422 16.79 -9.04 -4.74
N THR A 423 15.53 -9.30 -5.15
CA THR A 423 15.09 -10.63 -5.59
C THR A 423 15.79 -11.09 -6.88
N PRO A 424 15.84 -10.32 -7.97
CA PRO A 424 16.52 -10.72 -9.21
C PRO A 424 18.01 -11.02 -9.01
N ILE A 425 18.67 -10.20 -8.18
CA ILE A 425 20.10 -10.34 -7.85
C ILE A 425 20.32 -11.59 -7.00
N THR A 426 19.47 -11.80 -5.99
CA THR A 426 19.55 -12.97 -5.10
C THR A 426 19.29 -14.27 -5.86
N ILE A 427 18.33 -14.29 -6.80
CA ILE A 427 18.10 -15.47 -7.66
C ILE A 427 19.35 -15.78 -8.47
N ARG A 428 19.93 -14.78 -9.14
CA ARG A 428 21.13 -14.98 -9.97
C ARG A 428 22.30 -15.51 -9.13
N LEU A 429 22.52 -14.94 -7.96
CA LEU A 429 23.56 -15.38 -7.05
C LEU A 429 23.30 -16.78 -6.49
N CYS A 430 22.04 -17.14 -6.22
CA CYS A 430 21.67 -18.50 -5.83
C CYS A 430 21.90 -19.51 -6.97
N GLU A 431 21.55 -19.18 -8.21
CA GLU A 431 21.80 -20.02 -9.40
C GLU A 431 23.29 -20.29 -9.59
N LEU A 432 24.12 -19.25 -9.52
CA LEU A 432 25.58 -19.37 -9.61
C LEU A 432 26.17 -20.23 -8.49
N MET A 433 25.58 -20.15 -7.29
CA MET A 433 25.97 -20.93 -6.12
C MET A 433 25.31 -22.31 -6.02
N LYS A 434 24.48 -22.69 -7.01
CA LYS A 434 23.68 -23.92 -7.01
C LYS A 434 22.82 -24.07 -5.74
N LEU A 435 22.30 -22.95 -5.23
CA LEU A 435 21.39 -22.87 -4.07
C LEU A 435 19.95 -22.72 -4.54
N LYS A 436 19.01 -23.35 -3.83
CA LYS A 436 17.58 -23.14 -4.04
C LYS A 436 17.24 -21.68 -3.66
N PRO A 437 16.70 -20.87 -4.58
CA PRO A 437 16.42 -19.46 -4.27
C PRO A 437 15.30 -19.30 -3.27
N ALA A 438 14.26 -20.15 -3.30
CA ALA A 438 13.07 -19.97 -2.47
C ALA A 438 13.36 -19.77 -0.96
N PRO A 439 14.15 -20.62 -0.26
CA PRO A 439 14.54 -20.37 1.13
C PRO A 439 15.29 -19.06 1.38
N VAL A 440 16.18 -18.68 0.46
CA VAL A 440 16.99 -17.45 0.58
C VAL A 440 16.11 -16.22 0.34
N LEU A 441 15.22 -16.30 -0.64
CA LEU A 441 14.22 -15.28 -0.94
C LEU A 441 13.27 -15.04 0.24
N MET A 442 12.74 -16.11 0.84
CA MET A 442 11.92 -15.97 2.05
C MET A 442 12.71 -15.33 3.20
N ALA A 443 14.00 -15.64 3.35
CA ALA A 443 14.85 -15.02 4.37
C ALA A 443 15.07 -13.52 4.12
N ILE A 444 15.40 -13.09 2.90
CA ILE A 444 15.59 -11.67 2.59
C ILE A 444 14.28 -10.88 2.73
N VAL A 445 13.13 -11.47 2.36
CA VAL A 445 11.80 -10.85 2.53
C VAL A 445 11.51 -10.55 3.99
N VAL A 446 11.74 -11.54 4.86
CA VAL A 446 11.55 -11.33 6.30
C VAL A 446 12.47 -10.22 6.84
N HIS A 447 13.72 -10.17 6.37
CA HIS A 447 14.67 -9.13 6.79
C HIS A 447 14.38 -7.76 6.16
N ALA A 448 13.75 -7.69 4.99
CA ALA A 448 13.25 -6.44 4.41
C ALA A 448 12.19 -5.84 5.34
N ASN A 449 11.15 -6.62 5.68
CA ASN A 449 10.09 -6.16 6.58
C ASN A 449 10.63 -5.75 7.97
N ILE A 450 11.57 -6.52 8.54
CA ILE A 450 12.24 -6.17 9.81
C ILE A 450 13.07 -4.88 9.66
N GLY A 451 13.77 -4.70 8.54
CA GLY A 451 14.54 -3.49 8.26
C GLY A 451 13.67 -2.26 8.11
N GLY A 452 12.55 -2.38 7.38
CA GLY A 452 11.56 -1.31 7.21
C GLY A 452 10.95 -0.85 8.53
N THR A 453 10.90 -1.74 9.53
CA THR A 453 10.43 -1.43 10.89
C THR A 453 11.35 -0.44 11.63
N ALA A 454 12.63 -0.34 11.24
CA ALA A 454 13.64 0.40 12.02
C ALA A 454 13.49 1.92 11.95
N THR A 455 12.94 2.45 10.86
CA THR A 455 12.80 3.90 10.64
C THR A 455 11.38 4.28 10.26
N PRO A 456 11.01 5.56 10.42
CA PRO A 456 9.72 6.07 9.95
C PRO A 456 9.48 5.90 8.44
N VAL A 457 10.54 5.79 7.64
CA VAL A 457 10.47 5.84 6.17
C VAL A 457 10.48 4.44 5.54
N GLY A 458 11.07 3.46 6.22
CA GLY A 458 11.30 2.13 5.64
C GLY A 458 10.03 1.31 5.36
N ASP A 459 8.90 1.62 6.01
CA ASP A 459 7.64 0.93 5.77
C ASP A 459 6.46 1.90 5.85
N PRO A 460 5.45 1.84 4.95
CA PRO A 460 4.32 2.75 5.02
C PRO A 460 3.50 2.74 6.33
N PRO A 461 3.34 1.62 7.06
CA PRO A 461 2.85 1.62 8.43
C PRO A 461 3.52 2.67 9.33
N ASN A 462 4.85 2.75 9.30
CA ASN A 462 5.61 3.68 10.15
C ASN A 462 5.41 5.13 9.71
N VAL A 463 5.27 5.36 8.39
CA VAL A 463 4.92 6.67 7.86
C VAL A 463 3.57 7.12 8.41
N ILE A 464 2.54 6.26 8.35
CA ILE A 464 1.18 6.55 8.84
C ILE A 464 1.17 6.87 10.34
N ILE A 465 1.99 6.16 11.12
CA ILE A 465 2.09 6.39 12.57
C ILE A 465 2.73 7.76 12.86
N THR A 466 3.80 8.08 12.15
CA THR A 466 4.60 9.30 12.41
C THR A 466 4.03 10.57 11.77
N SER A 467 3.20 10.44 10.72
CA SER A 467 2.44 11.56 10.13
C SER A 467 1.25 11.98 10.98
N ASN A 468 0.80 11.13 11.92
CA ASN A 468 -0.32 11.46 12.77
C ASN A 468 0.02 12.65 13.69
N HIS A 469 -0.72 13.75 13.53
CA HIS A 469 -0.46 15.00 14.25
C HIS A 469 -0.43 14.82 15.78
N PHE A 470 -1.36 14.04 16.34
CA PHE A 470 -1.42 13.81 17.78
C PHE A 470 -0.22 12.99 18.28
N ILE A 471 0.23 11.99 17.52
CA ILE A 471 1.40 11.18 17.88
C ILE A 471 2.68 12.02 17.81
N ALA A 472 2.82 12.82 16.76
CA ALA A 472 3.99 13.68 16.55
C ALA A 472 4.13 14.76 17.64
N THR A 473 3.04 15.42 18.05
CA THR A 473 3.07 16.45 19.10
C THR A 473 3.36 15.87 20.50
N ASN A 474 3.06 14.60 20.72
CA ASN A 474 3.33 13.87 21.97
C ASN A 474 4.73 13.21 22.02
N GLY A 475 5.71 13.79 21.31
CA GLY A 475 7.13 13.45 21.44
C GLY A 475 7.61 12.28 20.57
N VAL A 476 6.78 11.75 19.67
CA VAL A 476 7.21 10.76 18.67
C VAL A 476 7.77 11.50 17.45
N THR A 477 9.04 11.92 17.55
CA THR A 477 9.78 12.50 16.42
C THR A 477 10.52 11.42 15.63
N PHE A 478 11.08 11.77 14.47
CA PHE A 478 11.89 10.85 13.67
C PHE A 478 13.02 10.20 14.49
N LEU A 479 13.69 10.98 15.34
CA LEU A 479 14.80 10.51 16.17
C LEU A 479 14.33 9.57 17.27
N THR A 480 13.31 9.98 18.04
CA THR A 480 12.75 9.15 19.11
C THR A 480 12.19 7.85 18.55
N PHE A 481 11.47 7.91 17.42
CA PHE A 481 10.99 6.72 16.74
C PHE A 481 12.15 5.79 16.37
N THR A 482 13.17 6.33 15.69
CA THR A 482 14.30 5.51 15.21
C THR A 482 15.11 4.92 16.38
N SER A 483 15.31 5.65 17.49
CA SER A 483 16.11 5.14 18.61
C SER A 483 15.43 3.95 19.32
N HIS A 484 14.12 4.04 19.57
CA HIS A 484 13.36 2.97 20.22
C HIS A 484 13.11 1.79 19.28
N MET A 485 12.82 2.06 17.99
CA MET A 485 12.56 1.01 17.03
C MET A 485 13.84 0.28 16.60
N ALA A 486 14.93 0.98 16.29
CA ALA A 486 16.19 0.35 15.91
C ALA A 486 16.75 -0.56 17.00
N THR A 487 16.60 -0.18 18.27
CA THR A 487 17.03 -1.01 19.41
C THR A 487 16.26 -2.33 19.45
N GLY A 488 14.94 -2.30 19.30
CA GLY A 488 14.12 -3.52 19.21
C GLY A 488 14.44 -4.35 17.97
N VAL A 489 14.67 -3.70 16.82
CA VAL A 489 15.07 -4.36 15.57
C VAL A 489 16.39 -5.12 15.74
N ILE A 490 17.38 -4.60 16.46
CA ILE A 490 18.64 -5.32 16.72
C ILE A 490 18.37 -6.67 17.43
N PHE A 491 17.51 -6.68 18.46
CA PHE A 491 17.14 -7.91 19.15
C PHE A 491 16.40 -8.90 18.23
N VAL A 492 15.46 -8.37 17.44
CA VAL A 492 14.72 -9.18 16.45
C VAL A 492 15.67 -9.78 15.41
N VAL A 493 16.62 -9.01 14.88
CA VAL A 493 17.60 -9.50 13.89
C VAL A 493 18.46 -10.61 14.46
N VAL A 494 18.99 -10.44 15.68
CA VAL A 494 19.76 -11.51 16.33
C VAL A 494 18.93 -12.77 16.48
N GLN A 495 17.67 -12.62 16.91
CA GLN A 495 16.73 -13.71 17.07
C GLN A 495 16.40 -14.40 15.73
N THR A 496 16.09 -13.65 14.67
CA THR A 496 15.71 -14.21 13.36
C THR A 496 16.88 -14.85 12.64
N LEU A 497 18.09 -14.29 12.72
CA LEU A 497 19.30 -14.92 12.18
C LEU A 497 19.59 -16.25 12.88
N LEU A 498 19.41 -16.32 14.20
CA LEU A 498 19.59 -17.54 14.97
C LEU A 498 18.50 -18.57 14.62
N GLN A 499 17.24 -18.16 14.55
CA GLN A 499 16.12 -19.03 14.21
C GLN A 499 16.23 -19.56 12.77
N LEU A 500 16.66 -18.74 11.81
CA LEU A 500 16.94 -19.15 10.45
C LEU A 500 18.00 -20.26 10.41
N ARG A 501 19.05 -20.12 11.23
CA ARG A 501 20.11 -21.12 11.37
C ARG A 501 19.62 -22.43 12.01
N MET A 502 18.67 -22.35 12.93
CA MET A 502 18.04 -23.54 13.51
C MET A 502 17.11 -24.24 12.52
N LEU A 503 16.33 -23.47 11.75
CA LEU A 503 15.34 -24.00 10.81
C LEU A 503 16.00 -24.72 9.63
N PHE A 504 17.11 -24.18 9.11
CA PHE A 504 17.89 -24.80 8.04
C PHE A 504 19.20 -25.44 8.54
N ARG A 505 19.15 -26.12 9.70
CA ARG A 505 20.34 -26.76 10.30
C ARG A 505 21.08 -27.68 9.34
N ASP A 506 20.38 -28.33 8.41
CA ASP A 506 20.98 -29.11 7.33
C ASP A 506 21.17 -28.25 6.07
N VAL A 507 22.40 -27.87 5.80
CA VAL A 507 22.79 -27.04 4.63
C VAL A 507 22.41 -27.71 3.31
N ASN A 508 22.27 -29.04 3.28
CA ASN A 508 21.89 -29.75 2.06
C ASN A 508 20.46 -29.45 1.63
N THR A 509 19.56 -29.03 2.54
CA THR A 509 18.20 -28.65 2.15
C THR A 509 18.17 -27.40 1.28
N LEU A 510 19.17 -26.52 1.44
CA LEU A 510 19.32 -25.27 0.71
C LEU A 510 19.98 -25.43 -0.66
N ARG A 511 20.59 -26.58 -0.96
CA ARG A 511 21.29 -26.83 -2.23
C ARG A 511 20.35 -27.39 -3.29
N MET A 512 20.55 -26.99 -4.55
CA MET A 512 19.84 -27.57 -5.71
C MET A 512 20.30 -29.01 -5.97
N ALA A 513 21.60 -29.27 -5.84
CA ALA A 513 22.22 -30.58 -6.02
C ALA A 513 23.28 -30.83 -4.92
N VAL A 514 23.44 -32.08 -4.50
CA VAL A 514 24.49 -32.49 -3.57
C VAL A 514 25.83 -32.45 -4.34
N PRO A 515 26.88 -31.75 -3.85
CA PRO A 515 28.18 -31.76 -4.50
C PRO A 515 28.72 -33.18 -4.69
N GLU A 516 29.38 -33.44 -5.81
CA GLU A 516 29.95 -34.76 -6.10
C GLU A 516 30.85 -35.27 -4.97
N ASP A 517 31.58 -34.40 -4.29
CA ASP A 517 32.47 -34.78 -3.19
C ASP A 517 31.69 -35.36 -1.99
N ILE A 518 30.47 -34.86 -1.74
CA ILE A 518 29.59 -35.37 -0.69
C ILE A 518 28.97 -36.70 -1.11
N GLU A 519 28.61 -36.85 -2.39
CA GLU A 519 28.16 -38.14 -2.91
C GLU A 519 29.26 -39.20 -2.91
N LYS A 520 30.48 -38.84 -3.32
CA LYS A 520 31.68 -39.69 -3.28
C LYS A 520 31.93 -40.16 -1.86
N LEU A 521 31.98 -39.25 -0.87
CA LEU A 521 32.12 -39.64 0.53
C LEU A 521 30.95 -40.48 1.07
N LYS A 522 29.71 -40.24 0.61
CA LYS A 522 28.55 -41.08 0.99
C LYS A 522 28.65 -42.50 0.43
N ARG A 523 29.15 -42.63 -0.81
CA ARG A 523 29.41 -43.93 -1.47
C ARG A 523 30.56 -44.65 -0.77
N GLU A 524 31.66 -43.95 -0.51
CA GLU A 524 32.80 -44.48 0.25
C GLU A 524 32.37 -44.93 1.66
N LEU A 525 31.51 -44.17 2.33
CA LEU A 525 30.99 -44.55 3.65
C LEU A 525 30.13 -45.82 3.61
N HIS A 526 29.42 -46.09 2.50
CA HIS A 526 28.64 -47.32 2.33
C HIS A 526 29.54 -48.55 2.13
N ILE A 527 30.70 -48.36 1.50
CA ILE A 527 31.63 -49.44 1.15
C ILE A 527 32.68 -49.65 2.25
N ALA A 528 32.93 -48.65 3.09
CA ALA A 528 34.00 -48.66 4.09
C ALA A 528 33.75 -49.63 5.26
N PRO A 529 34.81 -50.31 5.75
CA PRO A 529 34.75 -51.17 6.92
C PRO A 529 34.39 -50.39 8.20
N ALA A 530 33.78 -51.06 9.18
CA ALA A 530 33.21 -50.44 10.39
C ALA A 530 34.21 -49.61 11.21
N THR A 531 35.51 -49.90 11.10
CA THR A 531 36.62 -49.16 11.73
C THR A 531 36.84 -47.76 11.17
N GLU A 532 36.57 -47.53 9.87
CA GLU A 532 36.82 -46.26 9.17
C GLU A 532 35.57 -45.37 9.06
N GLN A 533 34.38 -45.98 9.20
CA GLN A 533 33.10 -45.28 9.18
C GLN A 533 33.00 -44.08 10.15
N PRO A 534 33.56 -44.10 11.38
CA PRO A 534 33.51 -42.94 12.28
C PRO A 534 34.29 -41.73 11.74
N GLN A 535 35.42 -41.97 11.07
CA GLN A 535 36.25 -40.93 10.45
C GLN A 535 35.58 -40.37 9.20
N LEU A 536 35.09 -41.23 8.29
CA LEU A 536 34.35 -40.78 7.12
C LEU A 536 33.07 -40.03 7.50
N ARG A 537 32.32 -40.48 8.52
CA ARG A 537 31.16 -39.75 9.05
C ARG A 537 31.55 -38.37 9.58
N ARG A 538 32.70 -38.23 10.26
CA ARG A 538 33.24 -36.94 10.71
C ARG A 538 33.62 -36.04 9.53
N GLN A 539 34.27 -36.57 8.50
CA GLN A 539 34.64 -35.82 7.29
C GLN A 539 33.41 -35.39 6.49
N LEU A 540 32.45 -36.29 6.28
CA LEU A 540 31.16 -36.02 5.64
C LEU A 540 30.40 -34.94 6.41
N LYS A 541 30.34 -35.04 7.74
CA LYS A 541 29.70 -34.03 8.60
C LYS A 541 30.40 -32.68 8.49
N LYS A 542 31.74 -32.63 8.43
CA LYS A 542 32.52 -31.39 8.22
C LYS A 542 32.28 -30.76 6.85
N LEU A 543 32.29 -31.56 5.77
CA LEU A 543 32.09 -31.08 4.40
C LEU A 543 30.64 -30.61 4.18
N SER A 544 29.68 -31.36 4.70
CA SER A 544 28.26 -31.01 4.65
C SER A 544 27.93 -29.74 5.44
N THR A 545 28.67 -29.41 6.51
CA THR A 545 28.44 -28.18 7.29
C THR A 545 29.24 -26.98 6.79
N ARG A 546 30.41 -27.18 6.17
CA ARG A 546 31.27 -26.07 5.73
C ARG A 546 30.76 -25.37 4.48
N GLY A 547 30.03 -26.06 3.60
CA GLY A 547 29.36 -25.41 2.48
C GLY A 547 30.29 -24.66 1.52
N ILE A 548 31.58 -25.00 1.46
CA ILE A 548 32.60 -24.25 0.72
C ILE A 548 32.48 -24.57 -0.77
N VAL A 549 32.28 -23.54 -1.60
CA VAL A 549 32.43 -23.62 -3.05
C VAL A 549 33.90 -23.74 -3.40
N ASN A 550 34.23 -24.56 -4.40
CA ASN A 550 35.61 -24.76 -4.83
C ASN A 550 36.26 -23.40 -5.18
N ARG A 551 37.52 -23.18 -4.83
CA ARG A 551 38.18 -21.86 -4.95
C ARG A 551 38.19 -21.34 -6.39
N ASP A 552 38.35 -22.25 -7.36
CA ASP A 552 38.36 -21.90 -8.78
C ASP A 552 36.95 -21.56 -9.30
N GLU A 553 35.93 -22.29 -8.83
CA GLU A 553 34.52 -22.00 -9.13
C GLU A 553 34.12 -20.64 -8.53
N TYR A 554 34.54 -20.36 -7.29
CA TYR A 554 34.35 -19.08 -6.64
C TYR A 554 34.98 -17.91 -7.43
N MET A 555 36.23 -18.05 -7.89
CA MET A 555 36.90 -16.98 -8.65
C MET A 555 36.22 -16.71 -10.00
N ARG A 556 35.77 -17.76 -10.70
CA ARG A 556 35.00 -17.60 -11.96
C ARG A 556 33.67 -16.89 -11.72
N THR A 557 32.91 -17.35 -10.71
CA THR A 557 31.64 -16.72 -10.33
C THR A 557 31.84 -15.26 -9.93
N LEU A 558 32.93 -14.96 -9.22
CA LEU A 558 33.24 -13.60 -8.81
C LEU A 558 33.52 -12.68 -10.01
N GLN A 559 34.35 -13.13 -10.96
CA GLN A 559 34.60 -12.36 -12.19
C GLN A 559 33.33 -12.13 -13.00
N GLU A 560 32.47 -13.15 -13.11
CA GLU A 560 31.18 -13.03 -13.80
C GLU A 560 30.29 -11.97 -13.12
N LEU A 561 30.16 -12.03 -11.79
CA LEU A 561 29.37 -11.07 -11.01
C LEU A 561 29.92 -9.64 -11.09
N GLU A 562 31.24 -9.45 -10.96
CA GLU A 562 31.88 -8.13 -11.06
C GLU A 562 31.67 -7.48 -12.43
N SER A 563 31.66 -8.28 -13.50
CA SER A 563 31.41 -7.79 -14.85
C SER A 563 29.96 -7.34 -15.07
N LEU A 564 28.99 -8.02 -14.42
CA LEU A 564 27.56 -7.78 -14.60
C LEU A 564 27.03 -6.65 -13.69
N TYR A 565 27.61 -6.47 -12.51
CA TYR A 565 27.05 -5.66 -11.42
C TYR A 565 28.04 -4.62 -10.90
N SER A 566 28.63 -3.85 -11.83
CA SER A 566 29.49 -2.70 -11.50
C SER A 566 28.67 -1.42 -11.28
N ILE A 567 29.24 -0.47 -10.53
CA ILE A 567 28.64 0.85 -10.35
C ILE A 567 28.55 1.55 -11.71
N ARG A 568 27.33 1.70 -12.23
CA ARG A 568 27.06 2.25 -13.56
C ARG A 568 27.34 3.75 -13.59
N ASN A 569 26.94 4.48 -12.55
CA ASN A 569 27.00 5.94 -12.54
C ASN A 569 27.52 6.49 -11.19
N LYS A 570 28.85 6.62 -11.08
CA LYS A 570 29.53 7.19 -9.90
C LYS A 570 29.14 8.64 -9.57
N PRO A 571 29.03 9.60 -10.53
CA PRO A 571 28.65 10.97 -10.18
C PRO A 571 27.20 11.05 -9.70
N LEU A 572 26.28 10.27 -10.28
CA LEU A 572 24.91 10.19 -9.77
C LEU A 572 24.87 9.62 -8.34
N LEU A 573 25.71 8.62 -8.04
CA LEU A 573 25.81 8.06 -6.69
C LEU A 573 26.26 9.11 -5.66
N ILE A 574 27.28 9.91 -5.98
CA ILE A 574 27.76 10.97 -5.09
C ILE A 574 26.66 12.01 -4.85
N LYS A 575 25.99 12.48 -5.92
CA LYS A 575 24.88 13.43 -5.84
C LYS A 575 23.73 12.89 -4.98
N SER A 576 23.34 11.62 -5.20
CA SER A 576 22.28 10.95 -4.45
C SER A 576 22.66 10.78 -2.97
N THR A 577 23.92 10.44 -2.68
CA THR A 577 24.42 10.29 -1.30
C THR A 577 24.46 11.63 -0.57
N ILE A 578 24.90 12.71 -1.23
CA ILE A 578 24.87 14.07 -0.67
C ILE A 578 23.43 14.48 -0.36
N CYS A 579 22.50 14.21 -1.28
CA CYS A 579 21.10 14.51 -1.07
C CYS A 579 20.48 13.69 0.07
N LEU A 580 20.79 12.39 0.15
CA LEU A 580 20.37 11.54 1.27
C LEU A 580 20.89 12.09 2.61
N ALA A 581 22.17 12.45 2.67
CA ALA A 581 22.76 13.04 3.87
C ALA A 581 22.07 14.36 4.25
N PHE A 582 21.73 15.20 3.26
CA PHE A 582 20.98 16.43 3.47
C PHE A 582 19.57 16.16 4.04
N ILE A 583 18.82 15.21 3.48
CA ILE A 583 17.50 14.79 3.98
C ILE A 583 17.61 14.29 5.42
N ILE A 584 18.56 13.40 5.70
CA ILE A 584 18.78 12.83 7.03
C ILE A 584 19.09 13.96 8.02
N ILE A 585 20.02 14.86 7.69
CA ILE A 585 20.35 16.02 8.54
C ILE A 585 19.11 16.87 8.82
N LEU A 586 18.27 17.14 7.81
CA LEU A 586 17.04 17.89 8.01
C LEU A 586 16.03 17.16 8.91
N PHE A 587 15.91 15.83 8.82
CA PHE A 587 15.10 15.05 9.77
C PHE A 587 15.63 15.18 11.21
N PHE A 588 16.95 15.20 11.40
CA PHE A 588 17.55 15.44 12.73
C PHE A 588 17.29 16.88 13.22
N VAL A 589 17.42 17.88 12.35
CA VAL A 589 17.16 19.29 12.69
C VAL A 589 15.69 19.51 13.03
N GLN A 590 14.77 18.87 12.30
CA GLN A 590 13.34 18.90 12.58
C GLN A 590 13.00 18.31 13.95
N SER A 591 13.77 17.32 14.44
CA SER A 591 13.58 16.75 15.77
C SER A 591 13.89 17.72 16.92
N ILE A 592 14.45 18.91 16.64
CA ILE A 592 14.70 19.94 17.64
C ILE A 592 13.41 20.75 17.85
N PRO A 593 12.85 20.82 19.07
CA PRO A 593 11.57 21.48 19.35
C PRO A 593 11.47 22.93 18.88
N SER A 594 12.60 23.65 18.80
CA SER A 594 12.67 25.07 18.43
C SER A 594 12.51 25.35 16.92
N ILE A 595 12.64 24.34 16.04
CA ILE A 595 12.69 24.50 14.56
C ILE A 595 11.57 23.69 13.89
N HIS A 596 10.51 23.36 14.63
CA HIS A 596 9.48 22.40 14.24
C HIS A 596 8.43 22.98 13.25
N SER A 597 8.85 23.79 12.28
CA SER A 597 7.96 24.50 11.35
C SER A 597 7.65 23.75 10.06
N ILE A 598 8.39 22.70 9.71
CA ILE A 598 8.26 21.96 8.44
C ILE A 598 7.98 20.49 8.75
N SER A 599 6.97 19.88 8.11
CA SER A 599 6.66 18.45 8.30
C SER A 599 7.64 17.53 7.54
N VAL A 600 7.71 16.26 7.96
CA VAL A 600 8.66 15.27 7.43
C VAL A 600 8.49 15.07 5.92
N ALA A 601 7.24 15.14 5.45
CA ALA A 601 6.89 15.04 4.04
C ALA A 601 7.50 16.16 3.18
N TRP A 602 7.50 17.40 3.69
CA TRP A 602 8.10 18.53 2.99
C TRP A 602 9.62 18.44 2.93
N VAL A 603 10.27 17.95 3.99
CA VAL A 603 11.72 17.72 4.00
C VAL A 603 12.10 16.69 2.93
N ALA A 604 11.36 15.58 2.86
CA ALA A 604 11.52 14.55 1.84
C ALA A 604 11.34 15.10 0.43
N LEU A 605 10.30 15.91 0.21
CA LEU A 605 10.02 16.55 -1.07
C LEU A 605 11.16 17.49 -1.49
N LEU A 606 11.64 18.34 -0.59
CA LEU A 606 12.74 19.28 -0.86
C LEU A 606 14.04 18.57 -1.23
N GLY A 607 14.36 17.47 -0.52
CA GLY A 607 15.50 16.63 -0.87
C GLY A 607 15.34 15.96 -2.23
N MET A 608 14.18 15.36 -2.50
CA MET A 608 13.90 14.77 -3.81
C MET A 608 14.02 15.80 -4.94
N LEU A 609 13.46 17.01 -4.77
CA LEU A 609 13.58 18.10 -5.73
C LEU A 609 15.03 18.52 -5.95
N LEU A 610 15.83 18.64 -4.89
CA LEU A 610 17.27 18.91 -4.99
C LEU A 610 17.98 17.82 -5.82
N LEU A 611 17.64 16.54 -5.62
CA LEU A 611 18.23 15.45 -6.39
C LEU A 611 17.87 15.55 -7.87
N LEU A 612 16.61 15.83 -8.20
CA LEU A 612 16.17 16.00 -9.59
C LEU A 612 16.88 17.16 -10.28
N ILE A 613 17.06 18.29 -9.58
CA ILE A 613 17.82 19.45 -10.08
C ILE A 613 19.28 19.06 -10.34
N LEU A 614 19.92 18.34 -9.42
CA LEU A 614 21.32 17.93 -9.55
C LEU A 614 21.54 16.86 -10.63
N HIS A 615 20.55 16.00 -10.86
CA HIS A 615 20.65 14.90 -11.83
C HIS A 615 20.56 15.40 -13.27
N ASN A 616 19.88 16.53 -13.53
CA ASN A 616 19.55 17.04 -14.87
C ASN A 616 18.89 15.95 -15.73
N VAL A 617 17.72 15.48 -15.26
CA VAL A 617 17.04 14.31 -15.84
C VAL A 617 16.50 14.64 -17.23
N SER A 618 17.05 14.02 -18.27
CA SER A 618 16.48 14.12 -19.62
C SER A 618 15.21 13.28 -19.81
N ASN A 619 15.02 12.24 -18.98
CA ASN A 619 13.93 11.26 -19.07
C ASN A 619 13.10 11.18 -17.77
N MET A 620 12.44 12.27 -17.39
CA MET A 620 11.56 12.29 -16.20
C MET A 620 10.44 11.23 -16.27
N GLU A 621 9.98 10.89 -17.48
CA GLU A 621 8.97 9.85 -17.73
C GLU A 621 9.41 8.47 -17.21
N GLU A 622 10.70 8.11 -17.34
CA GLU A 622 11.20 6.82 -16.88
C GLU A 622 11.16 6.71 -15.35
N ILE A 623 11.52 7.81 -14.66
CA ILE A 623 11.45 7.89 -13.19
C ILE A 623 9.99 7.82 -12.75
N LEU A 624 9.09 8.58 -13.38
CA LEU A 624 7.66 8.59 -13.03
C LEU A 624 6.98 7.25 -13.34
N ALA A 625 7.46 6.49 -14.32
CA ALA A 625 6.97 5.14 -14.62
C ALA A 625 7.39 4.11 -13.56
N LYS A 626 8.46 4.36 -12.80
CA LYS A 626 8.92 3.51 -11.69
C LYS A 626 8.16 3.81 -10.38
N VAL A 627 7.43 4.91 -10.30
CA VAL A 627 6.59 5.24 -9.12
C VAL A 627 5.40 4.30 -9.03
N GLU A 628 5.15 3.78 -7.83
CA GLU A 628 4.02 2.89 -7.57
C GLU A 628 2.69 3.65 -7.39
N TRP A 629 2.15 4.19 -8.48
CA TRP A 629 0.86 4.93 -8.46
C TRP A 629 -0.28 4.15 -7.83
N ALA A 630 -0.31 2.83 -8.07
CA ALA A 630 -1.31 1.94 -7.50
C ALA A 630 -1.25 1.88 -5.96
N THR A 631 -0.05 2.00 -5.39
CA THR A 631 0.20 2.03 -3.95
C THR A 631 -0.27 3.36 -3.34
N LEU A 632 0.01 4.50 -3.99
CA LEU A 632 -0.47 5.82 -3.56
C LEU A 632 -2.00 5.92 -3.57
N LEU A 633 -2.64 5.44 -4.65
CA LEU A 633 -4.11 5.39 -4.75
C LEU A 633 -4.73 4.46 -3.71
N PHE A 634 -4.06 3.35 -3.40
CA PHE A 634 -4.50 2.43 -2.35
C PHE A 634 -4.51 3.12 -0.99
N PHE A 635 -3.46 3.88 -0.63
CA PHE A 635 -3.45 4.66 0.62
C PHE A 635 -4.57 5.68 0.69
N ALA A 636 -4.77 6.46 -0.37
CA ALA A 636 -5.85 7.44 -0.43
C ALA A 636 -7.23 6.79 -0.19
N ALA A 637 -7.50 5.67 -0.87
CA ALA A 637 -8.75 4.93 -0.69
C ALA A 637 -8.88 4.31 0.71
N MET A 638 -7.78 3.80 1.28
CA MET A 638 -7.77 3.25 2.63
C MET A 638 -8.02 4.33 3.70
N PHE A 639 -7.46 5.54 3.56
CA PHE A 639 -7.74 6.63 4.51
C PHE A 639 -9.23 7.00 4.52
N ILE A 640 -9.84 7.11 3.34
CA ILE A 640 -11.29 7.34 3.19
C ILE A 640 -12.08 6.20 3.84
N LEU A 641 -11.73 4.95 3.53
CA LEU A 641 -12.39 3.78 4.08
C LEU A 641 -12.32 3.77 5.62
N MET A 642 -11.15 4.03 6.19
CA MET A 642 -10.96 4.02 7.63
C MET A 642 -11.75 5.12 8.34
N GLU A 643 -11.87 6.30 7.73
CA GLU A 643 -12.74 7.35 8.26
C GLU A 643 -14.22 6.92 8.23
N CYS A 644 -14.65 6.26 7.15
CA CYS A 644 -16.01 5.73 7.08
C CYS A 644 -16.27 4.70 8.18
N LEU A 645 -15.36 3.75 8.38
CA LEU A 645 -15.44 2.75 9.45
C LEU A 645 -15.47 3.39 10.85
N SER A 646 -14.73 4.49 11.03
CA SER A 646 -14.74 5.28 12.26
C SER A 646 -16.12 5.89 12.53
N ARG A 647 -16.74 6.49 11.51
CA ARG A 647 -18.08 7.09 11.62
C ARG A 647 -19.17 6.06 11.83
N LEU A 648 -19.00 4.86 11.27
CA LEU A 648 -19.87 3.72 11.52
C LEU A 648 -19.74 3.15 12.95
N GLY A 649 -18.83 3.66 13.79
CA GLY A 649 -18.71 3.29 15.20
C GLY A 649 -17.78 2.11 15.50
N LEU A 650 -17.16 1.49 14.48
CA LEU A 650 -16.31 0.31 14.66
C LEU A 650 -15.13 0.57 15.60
N ILE A 651 -14.45 1.72 15.42
CA ILE A 651 -13.26 2.08 16.19
C ILE A 651 -13.61 2.31 17.67
N ARG A 652 -14.74 2.99 17.93
CA ARG A 652 -15.24 3.20 19.29
C ARG A 652 -15.62 1.89 19.96
N TRP A 653 -16.27 0.98 19.23
CA TRP A 653 -16.60 -0.34 19.73
C TRP A 653 -15.35 -1.14 20.14
N ILE A 654 -14.32 -1.19 19.26
CA ILE A 654 -13.05 -1.88 19.58
C ILE A 654 -12.35 -1.22 20.78
N GLY A 655 -12.36 0.12 20.86
CA GLY A 655 -11.82 0.88 21.98
C GLY A 655 -12.46 0.50 23.32
N VAL A 656 -13.79 0.43 23.37
CA VAL A 656 -14.53 0.03 24.59
C VAL A 656 -14.21 -1.42 24.99
N GLN A 657 -14.10 -2.36 24.05
CA GLN A 657 -13.71 -3.73 24.37
C GLN A 657 -12.28 -3.80 24.91
N THR A 658 -11.37 -3.04 24.31
CA THR A 658 -9.97 -3.00 24.73
C THR A 658 -9.82 -2.36 26.11
N GLU A 659 -10.55 -1.27 26.38
CA GLU A 659 -10.63 -0.63 27.71
C GLU A 659 -11.06 -1.64 28.78
N ARG A 660 -12.14 -2.40 28.53
CA ARG A 660 -12.64 -3.41 29.47
C ARG A 660 -11.60 -4.47 29.81
N LEU A 661 -10.84 -4.94 28.81
CA LEU A 661 -9.79 -5.94 29.01
C LEU A 661 -8.62 -5.40 29.83
N ILE A 662 -8.25 -4.12 29.64
CA ILE A 662 -7.16 -3.48 30.37
C ILE A 662 -7.57 -3.21 31.83
N LEU A 663 -8.78 -2.69 32.04
CA LEU A 663 -9.30 -2.39 33.38
C LEU A 663 -9.58 -3.64 34.22
N ALA A 664 -9.70 -4.82 33.60
CA ALA A 664 -9.81 -6.10 34.31
C ALA A 664 -8.53 -6.45 35.10
N VAL A 665 -7.41 -5.80 34.82
CA VAL A 665 -6.11 -6.03 35.44
C VAL A 665 -5.78 -4.88 36.41
N PRO A 666 -5.07 -5.14 37.54
CA PRO A 666 -4.65 -4.09 38.47
C PRO A 666 -3.87 -2.95 37.79
N SER A 667 -4.00 -1.73 38.30
CA SER A 667 -3.46 -0.49 37.73
C SER A 667 -1.98 -0.58 37.32
N HIS A 668 -1.15 -1.24 38.13
CA HIS A 668 0.28 -1.43 37.85
C HIS A 668 0.58 -2.20 36.55
N TYR A 669 -0.30 -3.12 36.12
CA TYR A 669 -0.08 -3.96 34.94
C TYR A 669 -0.87 -3.50 33.71
N GLN A 670 -1.63 -2.39 33.81
CA GLN A 670 -2.47 -1.91 32.71
C GLN A 670 -1.65 -1.53 31.46
N LEU A 671 -0.49 -0.90 31.64
CA LEU A 671 0.41 -0.57 30.53
C LEU A 671 0.96 -1.82 29.85
N ALA A 672 1.39 -2.81 30.63
CA ALA A 672 1.88 -4.09 30.09
C ALA A 672 0.79 -4.80 29.28
N MET A 673 -0.45 -4.84 29.81
CA MET A 673 -1.59 -5.44 29.12
C MET A 673 -1.91 -4.70 27.82
N ALA A 674 -1.90 -3.36 27.83
CA ALA A 674 -2.14 -2.55 26.65
C ALA A 674 -1.09 -2.79 25.55
N ILE A 675 0.21 -2.82 25.90
CA ILE A 675 1.31 -3.14 24.99
C ILE A 675 1.11 -4.54 24.37
N ILE A 676 0.80 -5.55 25.19
CA ILE A 676 0.60 -6.92 24.72
C ILE A 676 -0.59 -7.01 23.76
N ILE A 677 -1.74 -6.41 24.11
CA ILE A 677 -2.93 -6.42 23.25
C ILE A 677 -2.61 -5.76 21.90
N ILE A 678 -2.06 -4.55 21.91
CA ILE A 678 -1.78 -3.80 20.68
C ILE A 678 -0.77 -4.57 19.81
N LEU A 679 0.33 -5.05 20.40
CA LEU A 679 1.36 -5.78 19.66
C LEU A 679 0.82 -7.07 19.04
N TRP A 680 0.18 -7.93 19.84
CA TRP A 680 -0.25 -9.26 19.40
C TRP A 680 -1.47 -9.23 18.49
N VAL A 681 -2.46 -8.39 18.78
CA VAL A 681 -3.63 -8.25 17.90
C VAL A 681 -3.18 -7.71 16.55
N SER A 682 -2.37 -6.65 16.53
CA SER A 682 -1.87 -6.08 15.28
C SER A 682 -1.00 -7.07 14.51
N ALA A 683 -0.13 -7.82 15.19
CA ALA A 683 0.72 -8.82 14.54
C ALA A 683 -0.07 -10.00 13.96
N LEU A 684 -1.04 -10.54 14.70
CA LEU A 684 -1.84 -11.68 14.25
C LEU A 684 -2.79 -11.29 13.11
N VAL A 685 -3.43 -10.12 13.19
CA VAL A 685 -4.26 -9.63 12.10
C VAL A 685 -3.40 -9.36 10.87
N SER A 686 -2.25 -8.71 11.05
CA SER A 686 -1.33 -8.43 9.93
C SER A 686 -0.64 -9.68 9.37
N ALA A 687 -0.68 -10.82 10.06
CA ALA A 687 -0.20 -12.07 9.46
C ALA A 687 -1.07 -12.48 8.27
N PHE A 688 -2.35 -12.14 8.26
CA PHE A 688 -3.29 -12.50 7.19
C PHE A 688 -3.75 -11.31 6.35
N VAL A 689 -3.48 -10.10 6.82
CA VAL A 689 -3.89 -8.85 6.22
C VAL A 689 -2.66 -7.97 6.00
N ASP A 690 -2.59 -7.25 4.88
CA ASP A 690 -1.49 -6.31 4.63
C ASP A 690 -1.35 -5.31 5.79
N SER A 691 -0.11 -4.99 6.17
CA SER A 691 0.21 -4.20 7.37
C SER A 691 -0.40 -2.80 7.34
N ILE A 692 -0.70 -2.27 6.16
CA ILE A 692 -1.24 -0.93 5.95
C ILE A 692 -2.64 -0.74 6.57
N PRO A 693 -3.71 -1.45 6.14
CA PRO A 693 -5.03 -1.36 6.75
C PRO A 693 -5.05 -1.58 8.27
N VAL A 694 -4.23 -2.50 8.76
CA VAL A 694 -4.17 -2.81 10.20
C VAL A 694 -3.63 -1.61 10.96
N THR A 695 -2.57 -0.98 10.43
CA THR A 695 -1.94 0.17 11.06
C THR A 695 -2.86 1.38 11.10
N THR A 696 -3.50 1.72 9.98
CA THR A 696 -4.43 2.86 9.94
C THR A 696 -5.58 2.72 10.94
N MET A 697 -6.09 1.50 11.14
CA MET A 697 -7.11 1.19 12.16
C MET A 697 -6.55 1.34 13.58
N MET A 698 -5.41 0.73 13.84
CA MET A 698 -4.84 0.67 15.18
C MET A 698 -4.29 2.01 15.65
N VAL A 699 -3.77 2.87 14.75
CA VAL A 699 -3.38 4.26 15.09
C VAL A 699 -4.55 4.97 15.77
N ARG A 700 -5.76 4.89 15.21
CA ARG A 700 -6.95 5.55 15.77
C ARG A 700 -7.35 4.97 17.12
N ILE A 701 -7.23 3.66 17.28
CA ILE A 701 -7.51 2.98 18.56
C ILE A 701 -6.49 3.42 19.63
N VAL A 702 -5.20 3.43 19.30
CA VAL A 702 -4.12 3.86 20.21
C VAL A 702 -4.33 5.31 20.64
N VAL A 703 -4.64 6.22 19.70
CA VAL A 703 -4.93 7.63 20.02
C VAL A 703 -6.17 7.75 20.90
N ALA A 704 -7.27 7.08 20.57
CA ALA A 704 -8.50 7.10 21.37
C ALA A 704 -8.28 6.54 22.79
N MET A 705 -7.42 5.54 22.94
CA MET A 705 -7.07 4.96 24.24
C MET A 705 -6.17 5.89 25.06
N ALA A 706 -5.17 6.51 24.44
CA ALA A 706 -4.26 7.43 25.13
C ALA A 706 -4.97 8.71 25.60
N GLN A 707 -6.03 9.12 24.91
CA GLN A 707 -6.88 10.26 25.29
C GLN A 707 -7.96 9.89 26.31
N ASN A 708 -8.12 8.60 26.65
CA ASN A 708 -9.19 8.17 27.54
C ASN A 708 -8.84 8.51 29.00
N PRO A 709 -9.60 9.39 29.68
CA PRO A 709 -9.26 9.84 31.04
C PRO A 709 -9.29 8.72 32.09
N LYS A 710 -9.94 7.58 31.79
CA LYS A 710 -9.96 6.40 32.68
C LYS A 710 -8.68 5.58 32.61
N LEU A 711 -7.91 5.71 31.52
CA LEU A 711 -6.68 4.97 31.26
C LEU A 711 -5.51 5.96 31.28
N THR A 712 -4.81 6.06 32.41
CA THR A 712 -3.58 6.86 32.49
C THR A 712 -2.41 6.09 31.87
N LEU A 713 -2.41 5.98 30.53
CA LEU A 713 -1.41 5.24 29.77
C LEU A 713 -0.49 6.19 28.98
N PRO A 714 0.85 6.03 29.04
CA PRO A 714 1.75 6.76 28.17
C PRO A 714 1.54 6.36 26.70
N LEU A 715 1.48 7.34 25.81
CA LEU A 715 1.25 7.12 24.38
C LEU A 715 2.42 6.39 23.69
N GLN A 716 3.66 6.78 24.01
CA GLN A 716 4.86 6.32 23.31
C GLN A 716 5.01 4.78 23.31
N PRO A 717 4.92 4.06 24.44
CA PRO A 717 4.99 2.59 24.43
C PRO A 717 3.92 1.90 23.58
N LEU A 718 2.71 2.48 23.52
CA LEU A 718 1.63 1.96 22.68
C LEU A 718 1.93 2.16 21.19
N VAL A 719 2.55 3.29 20.84
CA VAL A 719 3.01 3.59 19.48
C VAL A 719 4.13 2.65 19.06
N TRP A 720 5.09 2.33 19.93
CA TRP A 720 6.14 1.35 19.63
C TRP A 720 5.56 -0.06 19.43
N ALA A 721 4.61 -0.47 20.28
CA ALA A 721 3.90 -1.74 20.13
C ALA A 721 3.14 -1.81 18.80
N LEU A 722 2.48 -0.71 18.43
CA LEU A 722 1.79 -0.56 17.16
C LEU A 722 2.76 -0.58 15.97
N ALA A 723 3.91 0.06 16.04
CA ALA A 723 4.86 0.05 14.92
C ALA A 723 5.46 -1.35 14.70
N PHE A 724 5.78 -2.08 15.77
CA PHE A 724 6.30 -3.45 15.62
C PHE A 724 5.25 -4.47 15.18
N GLY A 725 4.01 -4.34 15.64
CA GLY A 725 2.96 -5.35 15.44
C GLY A 725 2.72 -5.71 13.98
N PRO A 726 2.19 -4.79 13.15
CA PRO A 726 1.94 -5.03 11.74
C PRO A 726 3.20 -5.41 10.96
N CYS A 727 4.32 -4.71 11.15
CA CYS A 727 5.54 -4.95 10.37
C CYS A 727 6.17 -6.32 10.63
N LEU A 728 6.20 -6.77 11.90
CA LEU A 728 6.67 -8.12 12.24
C LEU A 728 5.61 -9.18 11.91
N GLY A 729 4.33 -8.87 12.13
CA GLY A 729 3.17 -9.70 11.82
C GLY A 729 3.09 -10.10 10.35
N GLY A 730 3.37 -9.15 9.45
CA GLY A 730 3.39 -9.39 8.00
C GLY A 730 4.34 -10.50 7.54
N ASN A 731 5.31 -10.91 8.38
CA ASN A 731 6.18 -12.05 8.11
C ASN A 731 5.52 -13.42 8.33
N GLY A 732 4.33 -13.47 8.93
CA GLY A 732 3.67 -14.71 9.31
C GLY A 732 3.18 -15.54 8.11
N THR A 733 2.67 -14.88 7.06
CA THR A 733 2.15 -15.57 5.86
C THR A 733 2.55 -14.87 4.56
N LEU A 734 2.35 -15.55 3.44
CA LEU A 734 2.68 -15.00 2.12
C LEU A 734 1.85 -13.76 1.77
N VAL A 735 0.66 -13.60 2.35
CA VAL A 735 -0.27 -12.49 2.05
C VAL A 735 -0.16 -11.36 3.10
N GLY A 736 0.48 -11.63 4.23
CA GLY A 736 0.57 -10.67 5.35
C GLY A 736 1.34 -9.38 5.05
N ALA A 737 2.20 -9.39 4.04
CA ALA A 737 2.87 -8.19 3.55
C ALA A 737 2.96 -8.19 2.04
N SER A 738 2.77 -7.02 1.43
CA SER A 738 2.87 -6.84 -0.02
C SER A 738 4.24 -7.26 -0.60
N ALA A 739 5.34 -7.02 0.12
CA ALA A 739 6.68 -7.44 -0.27
C ALA A 739 6.80 -8.98 -0.43
N ASN A 740 6.06 -9.75 0.37
CA ASN A 740 6.08 -11.22 0.31
C ASN A 740 5.48 -11.72 -1.00
N VAL A 741 4.33 -11.14 -1.40
CA VAL A 741 3.64 -11.47 -2.66
C VAL A 741 4.50 -11.08 -3.87
N VAL A 742 5.08 -9.89 -3.84
CA VAL A 742 5.95 -9.39 -4.92
C VAL A 742 7.19 -10.28 -5.08
N CYS A 743 7.83 -10.69 -3.98
CA CYS A 743 8.95 -11.62 -4.05
C CYS A 743 8.56 -12.96 -4.68
N ALA A 744 7.41 -13.53 -4.28
CA ALA A 744 6.93 -14.78 -4.85
C ALA A 744 6.60 -14.65 -6.35
N ALA A 745 6.01 -13.54 -6.77
CA ALA A 745 5.75 -13.25 -8.18
C ALA A 745 7.04 -13.16 -9.01
N LEU A 746 8.06 -12.45 -8.52
CA LEU A 746 9.36 -12.36 -9.17
C LEU A 746 10.12 -13.69 -9.20
N ALA A 747 10.01 -14.48 -8.13
CA ALA A 747 10.57 -15.82 -8.09
C ALA A 747 9.91 -16.73 -9.14
N GLN A 748 8.58 -16.65 -9.26
CA GLN A 748 7.80 -17.43 -10.22
C GLN A 748 8.13 -17.08 -11.66
N GLN A 749 8.39 -15.79 -11.97
CA GLN A 749 8.84 -15.36 -13.30
C GLN A 749 10.16 -16.02 -13.74
N ARG A 750 11.00 -16.44 -12.78
CA ARG A 750 12.25 -17.18 -13.03
C ARG A 750 12.14 -18.68 -12.78
N GLY A 751 10.92 -19.22 -12.69
CA GLY A 751 10.67 -20.67 -12.52
C GLY A 751 10.81 -21.18 -11.09
N HIS A 752 10.91 -20.31 -10.09
CA HIS A 752 10.99 -20.67 -8.67
C HIS A 752 9.68 -20.38 -7.94
N ILE A 753 8.89 -21.41 -7.66
CA ILE A 753 7.58 -21.25 -7.03
C ILE A 753 7.71 -21.23 -5.50
N ILE A 754 7.25 -20.16 -4.87
CA ILE A 754 7.08 -20.06 -3.42
C ILE A 754 5.60 -20.30 -3.10
N THR A 755 5.27 -21.46 -2.53
CA THR A 755 3.88 -21.79 -2.19
C THR A 755 3.47 -21.16 -0.85
N PHE A 756 2.19 -20.83 -0.70
CA PHE A 756 1.63 -20.32 0.56
C PHE A 756 1.97 -21.22 1.76
N ARG A 757 1.81 -22.54 1.61
CA ARG A 757 2.11 -23.52 2.68
C ARG A 757 3.59 -23.57 3.04
N ALA A 758 4.48 -23.43 2.05
CA ALA A 758 5.92 -23.37 2.30
C ALA A 758 6.29 -22.10 3.06
N PHE A 759 5.74 -20.96 2.65
CA PHE A 759 5.94 -19.69 3.35
C PHE A 759 5.35 -19.72 4.75
N LEU A 760 4.12 -20.20 4.95
CA LEU A 760 3.48 -20.29 6.27
C LEU A 760 4.32 -21.13 7.26
N ARG A 761 4.85 -22.27 6.82
CA ARG A 761 5.71 -23.12 7.67
C ARG A 761 7.05 -22.47 8.02
N PHE A 762 7.52 -21.55 7.18
CA PHE A 762 8.76 -20.83 7.36
C PHE A 762 8.56 -19.55 8.19
N GLY A 763 7.66 -18.68 7.74
CA GLY A 763 7.38 -17.34 8.24
C GLY A 763 6.58 -17.32 9.54
N PHE A 764 5.56 -18.16 9.72
CA PHE A 764 4.73 -18.12 10.93
C PHE A 764 5.52 -18.40 12.21
N PRO A 765 6.41 -19.43 12.28
CA PRO A 765 7.28 -19.61 13.43
C PRO A 765 8.28 -18.46 13.63
N LEU A 766 8.77 -17.85 12.55
CA LEU A 766 9.68 -16.69 12.62
C LEU A 766 8.98 -15.46 13.20
N MET A 767 7.75 -15.20 12.75
CA MET A 767 6.88 -14.13 13.26
C MET A 767 6.61 -14.31 14.76
N LEU A 768 6.27 -15.53 15.21
CA LEU A 768 6.07 -15.77 16.65
C LEU A 768 7.35 -15.49 17.44
N GLY A 769 8.50 -15.92 16.94
CA GLY A 769 9.79 -15.66 17.57
C GLY A 769 10.13 -14.18 17.68
N SER A 770 9.93 -13.43 16.60
CA SER A 770 10.21 -11.98 16.58
C SER A 770 9.24 -11.21 17.47
N VAL A 771 7.94 -11.50 17.42
CA VAL A 771 6.91 -10.86 18.26
C VAL A 771 7.14 -11.17 19.74
N LEU A 772 7.56 -12.38 20.10
CA LEU A 772 7.92 -12.73 21.48
C LEU A 772 9.13 -11.94 21.99
N VAL A 773 10.18 -11.81 21.20
CA VAL A 773 11.36 -11.01 21.58
C VAL A 773 11.01 -9.54 21.69
N THR A 774 10.21 -9.01 20.77
CA THR A 774 9.71 -7.63 20.86
C THR A 774 8.83 -7.43 22.08
N THR A 775 7.98 -8.41 22.44
CA THR A 775 7.18 -8.35 23.69
C THR A 775 8.11 -8.20 24.89
N GLY A 776 9.15 -9.04 24.99
CA GLY A 776 10.14 -8.96 26.07
C GLY A 776 10.88 -7.62 26.10
N TYR A 777 11.30 -7.13 24.93
CA TYR A 777 11.95 -5.83 24.78
C TYR A 777 11.06 -4.68 25.26
N LEU A 778 9.82 -4.60 24.76
CA LEU A 778 8.92 -3.49 25.09
C LEU A 778 8.54 -3.49 26.57
N LEU A 779 8.28 -4.67 27.16
CA LEU A 779 8.00 -4.78 28.58
C LEU A 779 9.21 -4.39 29.43
N LEU A 780 10.42 -4.83 29.06
CA LEU A 780 11.63 -4.47 29.79
C LEU A 780 11.93 -2.97 29.69
N ALA A 781 11.93 -2.41 28.48
CA ALA A 781 12.24 -1.00 28.23
C ALA A 781 11.21 -0.06 28.85
N HIS A 782 9.91 -0.30 28.61
CA HIS A 782 8.86 0.66 28.95
C HIS A 782 8.16 0.36 30.27
N VAL A 783 8.06 -0.90 30.70
CA VAL A 783 7.38 -1.22 31.98
C VAL A 783 8.39 -1.30 33.12
N VAL A 784 9.57 -1.88 32.91
CA VAL A 784 10.58 -2.05 33.97
C VAL A 784 11.50 -0.83 34.09
N PHE A 785 12.07 -0.37 32.97
CA PHE A 785 13.01 0.76 32.97
C PHE A 785 12.34 2.12 32.76
N SER A 786 11.03 2.14 32.49
CA SER A 786 10.25 3.35 32.20
C SER A 786 10.92 4.27 31.15
N TRP A 787 11.61 3.69 30.17
CA TRP A 787 12.24 4.42 29.09
C TRP A 787 11.19 4.76 28.04
N HIS A 788 10.42 5.82 28.26
CA HIS A 788 9.33 6.24 27.35
C HIS A 788 9.88 7.14 26.26
#